data_AF-A0A0B4X4I5-F1
#
_entry.id   AF-A0A0B4X4I5-F1
#
_cell.length_a   1.000
_cell.length_b   1.000
_cell.length_c   1.000
_cell.angle_alpha   90.00
_cell.angle_beta   90.00
_cell.angle_gamma   90.00
#
_symmetry.space_group_name_H-M   'P 1'
#
loop_
_entity.id
_entity.type
_entity.pdbx_description
1 polymer ?
#
loop_
_entity_poly.entity_id
_entity_poly.type
_entity_poly.pdbx_seq_one_letter_code
_entity_poly.pdbx_strand_id
1 'polypeptide(L)'
;MIHRHHNGEVHLFGQRAGSYLLLLPSHLTFQRWKASSCASKKEEVCLFIQPVDYLLFVWFILAAFSTAYVAWDQFRNNPEPNVMKWGFILVTLYLGPVGLMLYVLADKEPRPNTHEEFVKPLWKQGIGSTIHCVAGDATGIIIAAAITAVLGLPMWLDIIIEYIAGFAVGLFVFQALFMKNMMGGTYWQNVRNSFMPEFISMNAMMAGMAPVMAILMMGRDMRAMWPGEMLFWGVMAFGVGIGFATAYPFNVWLVAKQLKHGLMTAREDEQKNLTAHEISERTTNHEMETGHQSNTHHGMRPSHQQHMSHGDSHQHGEKLPPAYAPTLTQIVAMACFSLIMLAGGYAYSFTQVNMRLSAHDVGRAIMAPGMIMTFDTPGDAMKDMAAVDPRGVTFTASSDARGATMLEPRIENGVKVFDLTASVIRWTILPDVTVEAYAYNNQVPGPTLRVTEGDRVRINVRNDLPESTTVHWHGLILSNEMDGPAMITQKPIEPGQEFSYEYTVGQRGTYFYHTHDHVDRQQALGLYGALIIDPKNPADVIPADAEYLVQLQEWIKRDWLTFPSMPMEGALPNYFTINGKSYPATETVQMKVGQTLKVRFIGSNTTAIHPMHIHGGPFEVAAVDGETLAPSARYLADTVNIAPGQRYDVLWQARRPGKWLIHCHISHHTTNNNVETQGGGGLMLVIDVTGD
;
A
#
# COMPACT_ATOMS: atom_id res chain seq x y z
N MET A 1 -54.78 8.93 -31.03
CA MET A 1 -55.26 10.21 -30.47
C MET A 1 -54.04 10.97 -30.00
N ILE A 2 -53.80 12.14 -30.61
CA ILE A 2 -52.70 13.05 -30.29
C ILE A 2 -53.03 13.74 -28.96
N HIS A 3 -52.10 13.84 -28.00
CA HIS A 3 -51.85 15.10 -27.30
C HIS A 3 -50.48 15.15 -26.60
N ARG A 4 -49.91 16.36 -26.69
CA ARG A 4 -48.57 16.82 -26.31
C ARG A 4 -48.54 17.45 -24.91
N HIS A 5 -47.32 17.43 -24.34
CA HIS A 5 -46.64 18.38 -23.43
C HIS A 5 -47.20 18.67 -22.02
N HIS A 6 -46.36 18.43 -21.01
CA HIS A 6 -45.66 19.52 -20.32
C HIS A 6 -44.35 19.09 -19.65
N ASN A 7 -43.39 20.02 -19.66
CA ASN A 7 -42.01 19.93 -19.18
C ASN A 7 -41.91 19.79 -17.66
N GLY A 8 -40.88 19.08 -17.21
CA GLY A 8 -40.36 19.14 -15.84
C GLY A 8 -38.90 18.71 -15.86
N GLU A 9 -37.99 19.69 -15.91
CA GLU A 9 -36.55 19.49 -15.75
C GLU A 9 -36.26 18.93 -14.36
N VAL A 10 -35.62 17.76 -14.30
CA VAL A 10 -34.99 17.23 -13.08
C VAL A 10 -33.49 17.34 -13.27
N HIS A 11 -32.90 18.37 -12.67
CA HIS A 11 -31.46 18.50 -12.52
C HIS A 11 -30.93 17.45 -11.54
N LEU A 12 -30.31 16.39 -12.07
CA LEU A 12 -29.42 15.50 -11.31
C LEU A 12 -28.00 16.07 -11.37
N PHE A 13 -27.55 16.63 -10.24
CA PHE A 13 -26.15 17.03 -10.04
C PHE A 13 -25.28 15.78 -9.86
N GLY A 14 -24.71 15.30 -10.97
CA GLY A 14 -23.68 14.26 -11.00
C GLY A 14 -22.28 14.85 -11.21
N GLN A 15 -21.39 14.58 -10.26
CA GLN A 15 -19.93 14.56 -10.34
C GLN A 15 -19.26 15.27 -11.54
N ARG A 16 -18.75 16.48 -11.29
CA ARG A 16 -17.55 17.01 -11.96
C ARG A 16 -16.76 17.89 -10.98
N ALA A 17 -15.70 17.34 -10.41
CA ALA A 17 -14.57 18.13 -9.94
C ALA A 17 -13.35 17.62 -10.69
N GLY A 18 -13.14 18.22 -11.86
CA GLY A 18 -12.03 17.92 -12.77
C GLY A 18 -10.74 18.57 -12.27
N SER A 19 -9.72 17.72 -12.23
CA SER A 19 -8.31 17.99 -12.08
C SER A 19 -7.82 19.15 -12.95
N TYR A 20 -7.24 20.17 -12.32
CA TYR A 20 -6.32 21.09 -12.96
C TYR A 20 -5.14 21.32 -12.01
N LEU A 21 -4.05 20.55 -12.17
CA LEU A 21 -2.72 20.99 -11.76
C LEU A 21 -1.63 20.20 -12.51
N LEU A 22 -0.78 20.94 -13.23
CA LEU A 22 0.55 20.60 -13.73
C LEU A 22 0.66 19.54 -14.85
N LEU A 23 0.64 20.04 -16.09
CA LEU A 23 1.26 19.39 -17.26
C LEU A 23 2.78 19.35 -17.09
N LEU A 24 3.31 18.20 -16.68
CA LEU A 24 4.72 17.82 -16.88
C LEU A 24 4.76 16.62 -17.84
N PRO A 25 5.73 16.54 -18.78
CA PRO A 25 5.87 15.37 -19.64
C PRO A 25 6.47 14.22 -18.81
N SER A 26 5.63 13.46 -18.13
CA SER A 26 6.07 12.49 -17.09
C SER A 26 5.94 11.02 -17.48
N HIS A 27 5.15 10.64 -18.47
CA HIS A 27 4.89 9.20 -18.72
C HIS A 27 6.06 8.44 -19.37
N LEU A 28 6.73 9.01 -20.38
CA LEU A 28 7.84 8.35 -21.08
C LEU A 28 9.16 8.39 -20.30
N THR A 29 9.39 9.44 -19.52
CA THR A 29 10.63 9.68 -18.78
C THR A 29 10.71 8.81 -17.51
N PHE A 30 9.58 8.59 -16.82
CA PHE A 30 9.53 7.70 -15.65
C PHE A 30 9.62 6.21 -16.03
N GLN A 31 9.01 5.79 -17.15
CA GLN A 31 9.12 4.40 -17.63
C GLN A 31 10.55 4.00 -17.97
N ARG A 32 11.32 4.90 -18.63
CA ARG A 32 12.76 4.68 -18.89
C ARG A 32 13.60 4.61 -17.62
N TRP A 33 13.21 5.33 -16.56
CA TRP A 33 13.95 5.34 -15.30
C TRP A 33 13.86 4.00 -14.56
N LYS A 34 12.66 3.39 -14.48
CA LYS A 34 12.45 2.08 -13.84
C LYS A 34 13.02 0.91 -14.62
N ALA A 35 13.01 0.97 -15.96
CA ALA A 35 13.72 -0.01 -16.80
C ALA A 35 15.23 -0.05 -16.49
N SER A 36 15.79 0.98 -15.83
CA SER A 36 17.18 0.95 -15.33
C SER A 36 17.30 0.63 -13.83
N SER A 37 16.33 1.01 -12.98
CA SER A 37 16.50 0.93 -11.51
C SER A 37 16.07 -0.41 -10.87
N CYS A 38 15.30 -1.25 -11.57
CA CYS A 38 14.85 -2.55 -11.04
C CYS A 38 15.14 -3.70 -12.04
N ALA A 39 15.88 -3.40 -13.13
CA ALA A 39 16.32 -4.38 -14.13
C ALA A 39 17.86 -4.52 -14.20
N SER A 40 18.62 -3.76 -13.40
CA SER A 40 20.08 -3.78 -13.39
C SER A 40 20.62 -4.33 -12.07
N LYS A 41 21.20 -5.54 -12.16
CA LYS A 41 22.03 -6.26 -11.18
C LYS A 41 21.30 -7.14 -10.17
N LYS A 42 21.87 -8.34 -10.01
CA LYS A 42 21.40 -9.53 -9.27
C LYS A 42 21.15 -9.36 -7.76
N GLU A 43 21.27 -8.17 -7.18
CA GLU A 43 21.23 -7.98 -5.72
C GLU A 43 20.61 -6.63 -5.27
N GLU A 44 20.01 -5.84 -6.16
CA GLU A 44 19.30 -4.63 -5.72
C GLU A 44 17.87 -5.00 -5.28
N VAL A 45 17.68 -5.14 -3.97
CA VAL A 45 16.34 -5.17 -3.34
C VAL A 45 15.58 -3.96 -3.87
N CYS A 46 14.48 -4.20 -4.60
CA CYS A 46 13.68 -3.12 -5.18
C CYS A 46 13.01 -2.35 -4.02
N LEU A 47 13.70 -1.33 -3.52
CA LEU A 47 13.28 -0.49 -2.39
C LEU A 47 12.00 0.30 -2.70
N PHE A 48 11.71 0.50 -3.99
CA PHE A 48 10.60 1.32 -4.50
C PHE A 48 9.63 0.47 -5.31
N ILE A 49 8.46 0.19 -4.74
CA ILE A 49 7.41 -0.63 -5.34
C ILE A 49 6.36 0.28 -6.02
N GLN A 50 5.94 1.32 -5.33
CA GLN A 50 4.90 2.26 -5.76
C GLN A 50 5.47 3.68 -5.94
N PRO A 51 4.82 4.55 -6.75
CA PRO A 51 5.23 5.95 -6.91
C PRO A 51 5.35 6.72 -5.58
N VAL A 52 4.50 6.40 -4.59
CA VAL A 52 4.53 7.01 -3.25
C VAL A 52 5.86 6.77 -2.53
N ASP A 53 6.54 5.65 -2.80
CA ASP A 53 7.81 5.32 -2.15
C ASP A 53 8.90 6.34 -2.55
N TYR A 54 8.92 6.78 -3.82
CA TYR A 54 9.84 7.84 -4.26
C TYR A 54 9.56 9.17 -3.58
N LEU A 55 8.27 9.53 -3.46
CA LEU A 55 7.86 10.76 -2.79
C LEU A 55 8.28 10.74 -1.32
N LEU A 56 8.05 9.62 -0.63
CA LEU A 56 8.43 9.45 0.77
C LEU A 56 9.94 9.49 0.97
N PHE A 57 10.72 8.90 0.07
CA PHE A 57 12.18 8.95 0.17
C PHE A 57 12.71 10.38 0.07
N VAL A 58 12.21 11.16 -0.90
CA VAL A 58 12.55 12.59 -1.00
C VAL A 58 12.07 13.34 0.24
N TRP A 59 10.85 13.06 0.71
CA TRP A 59 10.29 13.67 1.92
C TRP A 59 11.16 13.43 3.15
N PHE A 60 11.65 12.20 3.37
CA PHE A 60 12.48 11.87 4.52
C PHE A 60 13.88 12.49 4.45
N ILE A 61 14.45 12.63 3.25
CA ILE A 61 15.69 13.40 3.06
C ILE A 61 15.46 14.86 3.47
N LEU A 62 14.37 15.47 2.98
CA LEU A 62 14.03 16.85 3.33
C LEU A 62 13.73 17.00 4.82
N ALA A 63 13.08 16.01 5.44
CA ALA A 63 12.81 15.98 6.87
C ALA A 63 14.10 15.91 7.69
N ALA A 64 15.08 15.09 7.27
CA ALA A 64 16.38 15.01 7.94
C ALA A 64 17.13 16.35 7.88
N PHE A 65 17.20 16.99 6.70
CA PHE A 65 17.84 18.31 6.57
C PHE A 65 17.11 19.40 7.36
N SER A 66 15.77 19.39 7.33
CA SER A 66 14.93 20.31 8.11
C SER A 66 15.20 20.17 9.60
N THR A 67 15.20 18.93 10.10
CA THR A 67 15.45 18.63 11.51
C THR A 67 16.86 19.03 11.95
N ALA A 68 17.88 18.76 11.11
CA ALA A 68 19.25 19.16 11.39
C ALA A 68 19.40 20.69 11.46
N TYR A 69 18.75 21.43 10.55
CA TYR A 69 18.73 22.89 10.59
C TYR A 69 18.05 23.41 11.87
N VAL A 70 16.85 22.92 12.19
CA VAL A 70 16.12 23.36 13.39
C VAL A 70 16.93 23.06 14.65
N ALA A 71 17.54 21.88 14.76
CA ALA A 71 18.38 21.54 15.89
C ALA A 71 19.59 22.48 16.02
N TRP A 72 20.27 22.78 14.92
CA TRP A 72 21.40 23.70 14.91
C TRP A 72 21.01 25.12 15.32
N ASP A 73 19.90 25.64 14.78
CA ASP A 73 19.44 27.01 15.00
C ASP A 73 18.90 27.19 16.44
N GLN A 74 18.11 26.22 16.93
CA GLN A 74 17.56 26.21 18.30
C GLN A 74 18.65 26.28 19.37
N PHE A 75 19.74 25.51 19.23
CA PHE A 75 20.80 25.48 20.23
C PHE A 75 21.84 26.60 20.09
N ARG A 76 21.86 27.34 18.98
CA ARG A 76 22.80 28.45 18.78
C ARG A 76 22.19 29.83 18.90
N ASN A 77 21.02 30.04 18.33
CA ASN A 77 20.49 31.38 18.07
C ASN A 77 19.16 31.65 18.76
N ASN A 78 18.43 30.61 19.21
CA ASN A 78 17.09 30.80 19.75
C ASN A 78 17.09 30.82 21.30
N PRO A 79 16.56 31.90 21.93
CA PRO A 79 16.54 32.06 23.38
C PRO A 79 15.35 31.35 24.04
N GLU A 80 15.08 30.09 23.68
CA GLU A 80 14.00 29.28 24.26
C GLU A 80 14.48 28.34 25.39
N PRO A 81 13.58 27.93 26.31
CA PRO A 81 13.84 26.82 27.23
C PRO A 81 14.14 25.51 26.49
N ASN A 82 15.05 24.68 27.02
CA ASN A 82 15.46 23.41 26.40
C ASN A 82 14.30 22.48 26.02
N VAL A 83 13.21 22.53 26.77
CA VAL A 83 12.00 21.73 26.52
C VAL A 83 11.34 22.10 25.20
N MET A 84 11.21 23.41 24.93
CA MET A 84 10.62 23.91 23.69
C MET A 84 11.53 23.65 22.49
N LYS A 85 12.85 23.77 22.69
CA LYS A 85 13.85 23.37 21.68
C LYS A 85 13.65 21.94 21.21
N TRP A 86 13.56 20.98 22.15
CA TRP A 86 13.29 19.58 21.80
C TRP A 86 11.90 19.38 21.19
N GLY A 87 10.89 20.15 21.62
CA GLY A 87 9.57 20.14 21.01
C GLY A 87 9.61 20.45 19.51
N PHE A 88 10.27 21.54 19.12
CA PHE A 88 10.43 21.90 17.70
C PHE A 88 11.27 20.89 16.91
N ILE A 89 12.32 20.34 17.51
CA ILE A 89 13.16 19.31 16.85
C ILE A 89 12.33 18.06 16.57
N LEU A 90 11.57 17.56 17.55
CA LEU A 90 10.75 16.35 17.40
C LEU A 90 9.60 16.56 16.42
N VAL A 91 8.87 17.67 16.52
CA VAL A 91 7.79 17.97 15.57
C VAL A 91 8.34 18.16 14.14
N THR A 92 9.54 18.74 13.99
CA THR A 92 10.21 18.82 12.68
C THR A 92 10.65 17.45 12.18
N LEU A 93 11.07 16.54 13.05
CA LEU A 93 11.35 15.16 12.68
C LEU A 93 10.11 14.46 12.14
N TYR A 94 8.93 14.70 12.73
CA TYR A 94 7.67 14.10 12.29
C TYR A 94 7.11 14.75 11.01
N LEU A 95 7.11 16.09 10.94
CA LEU A 95 6.43 16.84 9.88
C LEU A 95 7.38 17.32 8.77
N GLY A 96 8.68 17.07 8.91
CA GLY A 96 9.71 17.44 7.95
C GLY A 96 9.70 18.95 7.62
N PRO A 97 9.69 19.33 6.32
CA PRO A 97 9.68 20.73 5.90
C PRO A 97 8.52 21.57 6.47
N VAL A 98 7.38 20.95 6.77
CA VAL A 98 6.26 21.66 7.41
C VAL A 98 6.61 22.07 8.83
N GLY A 99 7.30 21.20 9.59
CA GLY A 99 7.79 21.54 10.93
C GLY A 99 8.83 22.66 10.90
N LEU A 100 9.76 22.63 9.92
CA LEU A 100 10.70 23.74 9.69
C LEU A 100 9.97 25.06 9.40
N MET A 101 8.95 25.02 8.55
CA MET A 101 8.16 26.21 8.25
C MET A 101 7.46 26.75 9.51
N LEU A 102 6.88 25.88 10.34
CA LEU A 102 6.29 26.27 11.62
C LEU A 102 7.31 26.91 12.56
N TYR A 103 8.51 26.31 12.67
CA TYR A 103 9.61 26.88 13.44
C TYR A 103 9.97 28.30 12.98
N VAL A 104 10.21 28.48 11.67
CA VAL A 104 10.62 29.77 11.11
C VAL A 104 9.54 30.85 11.30
N LEU A 105 8.26 30.49 11.21
CA LEU A 105 7.15 31.46 11.29
C LEU A 105 6.71 31.78 12.71
N ALA A 106 6.79 30.82 13.62
CA ALA A 106 6.24 30.95 14.96
C ALA A 106 7.29 31.32 16.00
N ASP A 107 8.51 30.82 15.87
CA ASP A 107 9.47 30.75 16.98
C ASP A 107 10.84 31.34 16.67
N LYS A 108 11.42 31.05 15.51
CA LYS A 108 12.76 31.53 15.14
C LYS A 108 12.92 33.04 15.34
N GLU A 109 13.86 33.42 16.22
CA GLU A 109 14.16 34.83 16.49
C GLU A 109 14.57 35.59 15.20
N PRO A 110 13.81 36.60 14.75
CA PRO A 110 14.10 37.29 13.49
C PRO A 110 15.33 38.20 13.57
N ARG A 111 15.54 38.81 14.74
CA ARG A 111 16.65 39.72 15.05
C ARG A 111 17.03 39.55 16.53
N PRO A 112 18.31 39.71 16.91
CA PRO A 112 18.73 39.56 18.29
C PRO A 112 17.91 40.44 19.23
N ASN A 113 17.45 39.85 20.33
CA ASN A 113 16.66 40.48 21.38
C ASN A 113 15.21 40.84 21.02
N THR A 114 14.62 40.24 19.98
CA THR A 114 13.23 40.52 19.55
C THR A 114 12.27 39.35 19.74
N HIS A 115 12.75 38.23 20.29
CA HIS A 115 11.97 37.00 20.44
C HIS A 115 10.63 37.19 21.19
N GLU A 116 10.62 37.87 22.33
CA GLU A 116 9.44 38.08 23.18
C GLU A 116 8.32 38.79 22.44
N GLU A 117 8.66 39.84 21.68
CA GLU A 117 7.70 40.58 20.88
C GLU A 117 7.23 39.75 19.68
N PHE A 118 8.15 39.00 19.06
CA PHE A 118 7.86 38.16 17.92
C PHE A 118 6.87 37.04 18.25
N VAL A 119 7.02 36.37 19.39
CA VAL A 119 6.17 35.23 19.80
C VAL A 119 4.87 35.64 20.47
N LYS A 120 4.69 36.92 20.83
CA LYS A 120 3.51 37.46 21.54
C LYS A 120 2.14 37.15 20.89
N PRO A 121 1.97 37.15 19.55
CA PRO A 121 0.67 36.88 18.94
C PRO A 121 0.07 35.52 19.34
N LEU A 122 -1.24 35.50 19.65
CA LEU A 122 -1.93 34.31 20.16
C LEU A 122 -1.82 33.08 19.24
N TRP A 123 -1.80 33.26 17.92
CA TRP A 123 -1.66 32.15 16.98
C TRP A 123 -0.28 31.47 17.09
N LYS A 124 0.79 32.23 17.38
CA LYS A 124 2.14 31.69 17.60
C LYS A 124 2.25 31.01 18.95
N GLN A 125 1.66 31.61 19.99
CA GLN A 125 1.53 30.97 21.30
C GLN A 125 0.75 29.65 21.22
N GLY A 126 -0.30 29.62 20.40
CA GLY A 126 -1.04 28.41 20.06
C GLY A 126 -0.15 27.36 19.39
N ILE A 127 0.64 27.74 18.37
CA ILE A 127 1.62 26.84 17.71
C ILE A 127 2.60 26.27 18.74
N GLY A 128 3.19 27.09 19.61
CA GLY A 128 4.10 26.61 20.65
C GLY A 128 3.44 25.59 21.59
N SER A 129 2.23 25.89 22.07
CA SER A 129 1.46 24.96 22.91
C SER A 129 1.14 23.64 22.19
N THR A 130 0.76 23.70 20.91
CA THR A 130 0.49 22.50 20.11
C THR A 130 1.77 21.70 19.86
N ILE A 131 2.90 22.35 19.58
CA ILE A 131 4.19 21.69 19.35
C ILE A 131 4.63 20.94 20.60
N HIS A 132 4.52 21.56 21.77
CA HIS A 132 4.89 20.92 23.02
C HIS A 132 4.06 19.66 23.31
N CYS A 133 2.74 19.73 23.08
CA CYS A 133 1.82 18.61 23.24
C CYS A 133 2.10 17.49 22.23
N VAL A 134 2.12 17.82 20.94
CA VAL A 134 2.30 16.85 19.85
C VAL A 134 3.68 16.19 19.92
N ALA A 135 4.73 16.90 20.36
CA ALA A 135 6.04 16.30 20.54
C ALA A 135 6.01 15.09 21.48
N GLY A 136 5.36 15.22 22.64
CA GLY A 136 5.24 14.13 23.62
C GLY A 136 4.25 13.06 23.19
N ASP A 137 3.03 13.47 22.83
CA ASP A 137 1.96 12.54 22.47
C ASP A 137 2.32 11.71 21.24
N ALA A 138 2.82 12.35 20.17
CA ALA A 138 3.23 11.63 18.95
C ALA A 138 4.41 10.68 19.21
N THR A 139 5.37 11.04 20.08
CA THR A 139 6.46 10.13 20.45
C THR A 139 5.90 8.84 21.04
N GLY A 140 4.99 8.95 22.01
CA GLY A 140 4.38 7.79 22.66
C GLY A 140 3.55 6.95 21.69
N ILE A 141 2.74 7.61 20.85
CA ILE A 141 1.93 6.95 19.81
C ILE A 141 2.82 6.18 18.82
N ILE A 142 3.85 6.83 18.27
CA ILE A 142 4.72 6.23 17.24
C ILE A 142 5.48 5.01 17.77
N ILE A 143 6.02 5.11 19.00
CA ILE A 143 6.73 3.99 19.62
C ILE A 143 5.76 2.84 19.90
N ALA A 144 4.57 3.13 20.44
CA ALA A 144 3.55 2.12 20.70
C ALA A 144 3.11 1.43 19.41
N ALA A 145 2.74 2.19 18.38
CA ALA A 145 2.32 1.66 17.07
C ALA A 145 3.37 0.74 16.46
N ALA A 146 4.65 1.10 16.54
CA ALA A 146 5.74 0.26 16.04
C ALA A 146 5.86 -1.05 16.83
N ILE A 147 5.68 -1.01 18.16
CA ILE A 147 5.73 -2.20 19.01
C ILE A 147 4.52 -3.10 18.78
N THR A 148 3.30 -2.55 18.78
CA THR A 148 2.06 -3.33 18.64
C THR A 148 1.96 -3.98 17.26
N ALA A 149 2.40 -3.29 16.20
CA ALA A 149 2.47 -3.85 14.85
C ALA A 149 3.43 -5.04 14.76
N VAL A 150 4.60 -4.98 15.42
CA VAL A 150 5.56 -6.10 15.48
C VAL A 150 5.02 -7.27 16.32
N LEU A 151 4.21 -6.98 17.34
CA LEU A 151 3.54 -8.01 18.15
C LEU A 151 2.34 -8.65 17.42
N GLY A 152 1.87 -8.07 16.32
CA GLY A 152 0.70 -8.55 15.59
C GLY A 152 -0.60 -8.36 16.36
N LEU A 153 -0.72 -7.28 17.12
CA LEU A 153 -1.96 -6.96 17.82
C LEU A 153 -3.02 -6.41 16.83
N PRO A 154 -4.31 -6.63 17.10
CA PRO A 154 -5.37 -6.14 16.22
C PRO A 154 -5.50 -4.62 16.34
N MET A 155 -5.74 -3.94 15.21
CA MET A 155 -5.67 -2.48 15.13
C MET A 155 -6.57 -1.73 16.14
N TRP A 156 -7.74 -2.27 16.50
CA TRP A 156 -8.58 -1.65 17.53
C TRP A 156 -7.90 -1.57 18.90
N LEU A 157 -7.08 -2.58 19.23
CA LEU A 157 -6.33 -2.63 20.47
C LEU A 157 -5.09 -1.74 20.36
N ASP A 158 -4.42 -1.75 19.20
CA ASP A 158 -3.26 -0.88 18.91
C ASP A 158 -3.60 0.57 19.18
N ILE A 159 -4.71 1.06 18.62
CA ILE A 159 -5.14 2.45 18.80
C ILE A 159 -5.43 2.79 20.27
N ILE A 160 -5.90 1.82 21.09
CA ILE A 160 -6.08 2.03 22.53
C ILE A 160 -4.72 2.14 23.23
N ILE A 161 -3.79 1.25 22.90
CA ILE A 161 -2.43 1.24 23.47
C ILE A 161 -1.69 2.52 23.08
N GLU A 162 -1.77 2.92 21.81
CA GLU A 162 -1.23 4.17 21.27
C GLU A 162 -1.78 5.38 22.02
N TYR A 163 -3.10 5.43 22.24
CA TYR A 163 -3.72 6.52 23.00
C TYR A 163 -3.15 6.59 24.43
N ILE A 164 -3.08 5.45 25.12
CA ILE A 164 -2.58 5.38 26.50
C ILE A 164 -1.10 5.77 26.56
N ALA A 165 -0.29 5.26 25.64
CA ALA A 165 1.15 5.51 25.57
C ALA A 165 1.44 6.97 25.21
N GLY A 166 0.75 7.53 24.21
CA GLY A 166 0.81 8.94 23.84
C GLY A 166 0.51 9.82 25.03
N PHE A 167 -0.66 9.63 25.65
CA PHE A 167 -1.08 10.43 26.79
C PHE A 167 -0.14 10.30 28.00
N ALA A 168 0.39 9.10 28.27
CA ALA A 168 1.35 8.88 29.34
C ALA A 168 2.69 9.59 29.10
N VAL A 169 3.23 9.52 27.88
CA VAL A 169 4.48 10.20 27.52
C VAL A 169 4.28 11.72 27.52
N GLY A 170 3.19 12.22 26.94
CA GLY A 170 2.81 13.63 26.99
C GLY A 170 2.72 14.15 28.43
N LEU A 171 1.91 13.51 29.26
CA LEU A 171 1.65 13.96 30.63
C LEU A 171 2.85 13.82 31.57
N PHE A 172 3.48 12.63 31.63
CA PHE A 172 4.50 12.35 32.64
C PHE A 172 5.91 12.81 32.24
N VAL A 173 6.25 12.75 30.94
CA VAL A 173 7.57 13.13 30.46
C VAL A 173 7.59 14.60 30.01
N PHE A 174 6.69 14.99 29.11
CA PHE A 174 6.75 16.32 28.51
C PHE A 174 6.15 17.41 29.40
N GLN A 175 4.97 17.20 29.97
CA GLN A 175 4.35 18.19 30.86
C GLN A 175 5.00 18.17 32.26
N ALA A 176 5.04 17.02 32.93
CA ALA A 176 5.40 16.98 34.35
C ALA A 176 6.91 17.02 34.64
N LEU A 177 7.73 16.29 33.86
CA LEU A 177 9.17 16.22 34.08
C LEU A 177 9.88 17.43 33.47
N PHE A 178 9.60 17.73 32.20
CA PHE A 178 10.30 18.79 31.50
C PHE A 178 9.87 20.21 31.94
N MET A 179 8.61 20.45 32.32
CA MET A 179 8.20 21.76 32.85
C MET A 179 8.40 21.94 34.37
N LYS A 180 9.01 20.96 35.07
CA LYS A 180 9.26 21.01 36.52
C LYS A 180 10.01 22.27 36.97
N ASN A 181 11.00 22.69 36.20
CA ASN A 181 11.84 23.85 36.52
C ASN A 181 11.21 25.19 36.12
N MET A 182 10.08 25.17 35.41
CA MET A 182 9.43 26.36 34.85
C MET A 182 8.12 26.73 35.57
N MET A 183 7.32 25.74 35.99
CA MET A 183 6.02 25.99 36.63
C MET A 183 6.11 26.27 38.13
N GLY A 184 7.22 25.89 38.78
CA GLY A 184 7.33 25.86 40.24
C GLY A 184 6.42 24.79 40.88
N GLY A 185 6.81 24.28 42.05
CA GLY A 185 6.04 23.26 42.78
C GLY A 185 6.52 21.82 42.59
N THR A 186 5.75 20.86 43.12
CA THR A 186 6.11 19.44 43.10
C THR A 186 5.70 18.79 41.78
N TYR A 187 6.42 17.73 41.36
CA TYR A 187 6.10 16.96 40.14
C TYR A 187 4.61 16.59 40.05
N TRP A 188 4.04 16.10 41.14
CA TRP A 188 2.63 15.68 41.22
C TRP A 188 1.63 16.84 41.11
N GLN A 189 2.02 18.04 41.54
CA GLN A 189 1.20 19.23 41.35
C GLN A 189 1.13 19.62 39.87
N ASN A 190 2.24 19.51 39.14
CA ASN A 190 2.27 19.77 37.69
C ASN A 190 1.47 18.73 36.90
N VAL A 191 1.55 17.45 37.28
CA VAL A 191 0.69 16.39 36.70
C VAL A 191 -0.79 16.76 36.86
N ARG A 192 -1.21 17.12 38.07
CA ARG A 192 -2.62 17.43 38.37
C ARG A 192 -3.12 18.64 37.60
N ASN A 193 -2.31 19.69 37.50
CA ASN A 193 -2.69 20.92 36.82
C ASN A 193 -2.74 20.77 35.29
N SER A 194 -1.88 19.92 34.73
CA SER A 194 -1.75 19.72 33.29
C SER A 194 -2.66 18.62 32.73
N PHE A 195 -3.24 17.78 33.60
CA PHE A 195 -4.08 16.66 33.18
C PHE A 195 -5.25 17.07 32.28
N MET A 196 -6.07 18.05 32.70
CA MET A 196 -7.27 18.42 31.95
C MET A 196 -6.95 19.12 30.62
N PRO A 197 -6.02 20.10 30.58
CA PRO A 197 -5.58 20.67 29.30
C PRO A 197 -4.98 19.64 28.35
N GLU A 198 -4.21 18.67 28.87
CA GLU A 198 -3.64 17.61 28.03
C GLU A 198 -4.71 16.66 27.53
N PHE A 199 -5.67 16.27 28.37
CA PHE A 199 -6.79 15.42 27.98
C PHE A 199 -7.59 16.02 26.82
N ILE A 200 -7.91 17.32 26.88
CA ILE A 200 -8.63 18.02 25.81
C ILE A 200 -7.80 18.03 24.51
N SER A 201 -6.50 18.32 24.62
CA SER A 201 -5.60 18.41 23.48
C SER A 201 -5.36 17.05 22.80
N MET A 202 -5.07 16.02 23.59
CA MET A 202 -4.85 14.64 23.13
C MET A 202 -6.10 14.06 22.48
N ASN A 203 -7.30 14.27 23.07
CA ASN A 203 -8.55 13.87 22.45
C ASN A 203 -8.74 14.49 21.06
N ALA A 204 -8.46 15.79 20.92
CA ALA A 204 -8.56 16.48 19.64
C ALA A 204 -7.53 15.96 18.63
N MET A 205 -6.28 15.72 19.06
CA MET A 205 -5.24 15.13 18.22
C MET A 205 -5.67 13.74 17.70
N MET A 206 -6.06 12.85 18.60
CA MET A 206 -6.44 11.48 18.24
C MET A 206 -7.74 11.40 17.45
N ALA A 207 -8.69 12.31 17.67
CA ALA A 207 -9.89 12.43 16.85
C ALA A 207 -9.60 12.70 15.37
N GLY A 208 -8.51 13.44 15.08
CA GLY A 208 -8.06 13.70 13.72
C GLY A 208 -7.15 12.60 13.17
N MET A 209 -6.16 12.18 13.97
CA MET A 209 -5.14 11.23 13.54
C MET A 209 -5.69 9.80 13.36
N ALA A 210 -6.38 9.24 14.36
CA ALA A 210 -6.80 7.83 14.35
C ALA A 210 -7.60 7.41 13.11
N PRO A 211 -8.63 8.14 12.63
CA PRO A 211 -9.36 7.75 11.44
C PRO A 211 -8.52 7.80 10.15
N VAL A 212 -7.64 8.79 10.04
CA VAL A 212 -6.72 8.89 8.89
C VAL A 212 -5.74 7.72 8.90
N MET A 213 -5.18 7.41 10.05
CA MET A 213 -4.29 6.27 10.24
C MET A 213 -4.98 4.96 9.88
N ALA A 214 -6.15 4.68 10.47
CA ALA A 214 -6.90 3.46 10.21
C ALA A 214 -7.21 3.27 8.71
N ILE A 215 -7.68 4.32 8.03
CA ILE A 215 -8.03 4.25 6.61
C ILE A 215 -6.80 4.07 5.72
N LEU A 216 -5.68 4.75 6.02
CA LEU A 216 -4.46 4.63 5.20
C LEU A 216 -3.72 3.32 5.47
N MET A 217 -3.77 2.80 6.70
CA MET A 217 -3.13 1.56 7.11
C MET A 217 -3.89 0.31 6.65
N MET A 218 -5.22 0.29 6.77
CA MET A 218 -6.09 -0.81 6.34
C MET A 218 -6.79 -0.57 4.99
N GLY A 219 -6.35 0.46 4.26
CA GLY A 219 -6.90 0.81 2.96
C GLY A 219 -6.32 -0.05 1.85
N ARG A 220 -5.73 0.61 0.84
CA ARG A 220 -5.21 -0.07 -0.36
C ARG A 220 -3.82 -0.68 -0.15
N ASP A 221 -2.96 -0.07 0.65
CA ASP A 221 -1.55 -0.42 0.73
C ASP A 221 -1.17 -0.70 2.19
N MET A 222 -1.38 -1.96 2.60
CA MET A 222 -1.17 -2.41 3.98
C MET A 222 0.30 -2.52 4.36
N ARG A 223 1.25 -2.22 3.45
CA ARG A 223 2.64 -1.93 3.84
C ARG A 223 2.70 -0.81 4.87
N ALA A 224 1.72 0.09 4.88
CA ALA A 224 1.54 1.12 5.89
C ALA A 224 1.36 0.59 7.32
N MET A 225 1.02 -0.69 7.53
CA MET A 225 0.92 -1.31 8.86
C MET A 225 2.23 -1.88 9.37
N TRP A 226 3.24 -2.05 8.51
CA TRP A 226 4.50 -2.70 8.88
C TRP A 226 5.61 -1.67 9.15
N PRO A 227 6.18 -1.58 10.37
CA PRO A 227 7.21 -0.59 10.69
C PRO A 227 8.51 -0.73 9.89
N GLY A 228 8.75 -1.90 9.28
CA GLY A 228 9.87 -2.11 8.37
C GLY A 228 9.68 -1.49 6.98
N GLU A 229 8.50 -0.94 6.68
CA GLU A 229 8.21 -0.26 5.42
C GLU A 229 8.26 1.25 5.60
N MET A 230 8.80 1.95 4.61
CA MET A 230 8.85 3.42 4.63
C MET A 230 7.44 4.05 4.64
N LEU A 231 6.46 3.36 4.05
CA LEU A 231 5.07 3.82 4.00
C LEU A 231 4.45 3.94 5.39
N PHE A 232 4.77 3.04 6.33
CA PHE A 232 4.32 3.13 7.72
C PHE A 232 4.68 4.49 8.31
N TRP A 233 5.95 4.88 8.23
CA TRP A 233 6.46 6.15 8.76
C TRP A 233 5.86 7.35 8.05
N GLY A 234 5.60 7.24 6.74
CA GLY A 234 4.94 8.28 5.95
C GLY A 234 3.49 8.52 6.41
N VAL A 235 2.75 7.44 6.62
CA VAL A 235 1.37 7.51 7.12
C VAL A 235 1.34 8.02 8.56
N MET A 236 2.25 7.59 9.42
CA MET A 236 2.41 8.14 10.78
C MET A 236 2.67 9.65 10.77
N ALA A 237 3.63 10.12 9.96
CA ALA A 237 3.93 11.54 9.81
C ALA A 237 2.71 12.34 9.34
N PHE A 238 1.98 11.83 8.35
CA PHE A 238 0.76 12.46 7.85
C PHE A 238 -0.34 12.49 8.91
N GLY A 239 -0.56 11.39 9.63
CA GLY A 239 -1.50 11.29 10.74
C GLY A 239 -1.18 12.29 11.86
N VAL A 240 0.09 12.42 12.25
CA VAL A 240 0.55 13.43 13.22
C VAL A 240 0.27 14.84 12.72
N GLY A 241 0.45 15.12 11.42
CA GLY A 241 0.11 16.41 10.83
C GLY A 241 -1.37 16.75 10.90
N ILE A 242 -2.25 15.78 10.63
CA ILE A 242 -3.70 15.95 10.79
C ILE A 242 -4.05 16.13 12.26
N GLY A 243 -3.49 15.30 13.15
CA GLY A 243 -3.68 15.43 14.60
C GLY A 243 -3.25 16.80 15.12
N PHE A 244 -2.12 17.32 14.66
CA PHE A 244 -1.66 18.68 14.96
C PHE A 244 -2.69 19.73 14.54
N ALA A 245 -3.18 19.65 13.29
CA ALA A 245 -4.17 20.59 12.76
C ALA A 245 -5.50 20.54 13.54
N THR A 246 -5.94 19.35 13.95
CA THR A 246 -7.16 19.17 14.75
C THR A 246 -6.99 19.65 16.20
N ALA A 247 -5.81 19.45 16.80
CA ALA A 247 -5.50 19.89 18.16
C ALA A 247 -5.20 21.40 18.27
N TYR A 248 -4.74 22.04 17.18
CA TYR A 248 -4.38 23.46 17.16
C TYR A 248 -5.46 24.42 17.72
N PRO A 249 -6.73 24.41 17.26
CA PRO A 249 -7.75 25.33 17.77
C PRO A 249 -8.03 25.14 19.27
N PHE A 250 -7.91 23.91 19.78
CA PHE A 250 -8.05 23.62 21.21
C PHE A 250 -6.89 24.20 22.02
N ASN A 251 -5.66 24.06 21.52
CA ASN A 251 -4.49 24.64 22.17
C ASN A 251 -4.52 26.18 22.15
N VAL A 252 -4.97 26.81 21.06
CA VAL A 252 -5.18 28.26 21.01
C VAL A 252 -6.17 28.70 22.08
N TRP A 253 -7.27 27.98 22.27
CA TRP A 253 -8.24 28.27 23.33
C TRP A 253 -7.66 28.07 24.74
N LEU A 254 -6.93 26.98 24.96
CA LEU A 254 -6.28 26.68 26.25
C LEU A 254 -5.26 27.77 26.64
N VAL A 255 -4.46 28.23 25.69
CA VAL A 255 -3.51 29.34 25.87
C VAL A 255 -4.25 30.65 26.15
N ALA A 256 -5.29 30.96 25.37
CA ALA A 256 -6.11 32.17 25.58
C ALA A 256 -6.77 32.22 26.95
N LYS A 257 -6.98 31.06 27.59
CA LYS A 257 -7.54 30.90 28.94
C LYS A 257 -6.51 30.68 30.04
N GLN A 258 -5.20 30.85 29.75
CA GLN A 258 -4.10 30.61 30.69
C GLN A 258 -4.14 29.20 31.33
N LEU A 259 -4.68 28.21 30.61
CA LEU A 259 -4.70 26.80 31.02
C LEU A 259 -3.48 26.04 30.47
N LYS A 260 -2.86 26.54 29.40
CA LYS A 260 -1.57 26.11 28.85
C LYS A 260 -0.68 27.32 28.60
N HIS A 261 0.62 27.08 28.47
CA HIS A 261 1.61 28.08 28.06
C HIS A 261 1.99 27.84 26.60
N GLY A 262 2.28 28.92 25.87
CA GLY A 262 2.81 28.86 24.52
C GLY A 262 4.33 29.01 24.50
N LEU A 263 4.84 29.79 23.54
CA LEU A 263 6.27 30.08 23.39
C LEU A 263 6.76 31.01 24.49
N MET A 264 7.96 30.76 24.99
CA MET A 264 8.57 31.47 26.13
C MET A 264 10.01 31.82 25.83
N THR A 265 10.53 32.90 26.44
CA THR A 265 11.93 33.30 26.29
C THR A 265 12.69 33.05 27.58
N ALA A 266 13.87 32.44 27.48
CA ALA A 266 14.81 32.20 28.57
C ALA A 266 16.15 32.85 28.21
N ARG A 267 16.45 34.02 28.80
CA ARG A 267 17.72 34.72 28.63
C ARG A 267 18.59 34.54 29.87
N GLU A 268 19.88 34.26 29.70
CA GLU A 268 20.83 34.04 30.81
C GLU A 268 21.11 35.30 31.67
N ASP A 269 20.78 36.50 31.17
CA ASP A 269 21.14 37.77 31.82
C ASP A 269 20.35 38.07 33.12
N GLU A 270 19.19 37.43 33.35
CA GLU A 270 18.47 37.58 34.63
C GLU A 270 19.10 36.77 35.77
N GLN A 271 19.87 35.72 35.46
CA GLN A 271 20.44 34.84 36.49
C GLN A 271 21.77 35.38 37.07
N LYS A 272 22.49 36.23 36.32
CA LYS A 272 23.69 36.94 36.80
C LYS A 272 23.36 38.17 37.66
N ASN A 273 22.23 38.85 37.41
CA ASN A 273 21.86 40.03 38.19
C ASN A 273 21.34 39.67 39.59
N LEU A 274 20.72 38.49 39.76
CA LEU A 274 20.30 38.00 41.08
C LEU A 274 21.50 37.63 41.99
N THR A 275 22.56 37.06 41.41
CA THR A 275 23.79 36.71 42.17
C THR A 275 24.64 37.93 42.49
N ALA A 276 24.59 39.01 41.70
CA ALA A 276 25.27 40.27 42.02
C ALA A 276 24.55 41.06 43.13
N HIS A 277 23.21 41.02 43.16
CA HIS A 277 22.43 41.76 44.16
C HIS A 277 22.50 41.11 45.56
N GLU A 278 22.58 39.78 45.66
CA GLU A 278 22.74 39.07 46.95
C GLU A 278 24.17 39.16 47.54
N ILE A 279 25.18 39.48 46.72
CA ILE A 279 26.57 39.67 47.18
C ILE A 279 26.82 41.12 47.63
N SER A 280 26.08 42.10 47.09
CA SER A 280 26.23 43.52 47.45
C SER A 280 25.52 43.90 48.76
N GLU A 281 24.51 43.15 49.23
CA GLU A 281 23.78 43.48 50.47
C GLU A 281 24.43 42.95 51.75
N ARG A 282 25.54 42.21 51.67
CA ARG A 282 26.23 41.64 52.84
C ARG A 282 27.44 42.43 53.35
N THR A 283 27.79 43.57 52.76
CA THR A 283 29.01 44.32 53.13
C THR A 283 28.83 45.78 53.55
N THR A 284 27.62 46.33 53.56
CA THR A 284 27.40 47.70 54.05
C THR A 284 26.06 47.81 54.76
N ASN A 285 26.08 47.65 56.09
CA ASN A 285 25.27 48.42 57.05
C ASN A 285 25.50 47.87 58.47
N HIS A 286 26.70 48.16 58.98
CA HIS A 286 26.87 48.44 60.40
C HIS A 286 26.99 49.97 60.51
N GLU A 287 26.23 50.54 61.46
CA GLU A 287 26.37 51.88 62.08
C GLU A 287 25.36 52.99 61.74
N MET A 288 24.71 53.43 62.84
CA MET A 288 24.28 54.78 63.23
C MET A 288 22.95 55.39 62.76
N GLU A 289 21.91 55.06 63.54
CA GLU A 289 21.11 55.93 64.42
C GLU A 289 21.01 57.47 64.22
N THR A 290 19.72 57.89 64.21
CA THR A 290 19.08 59.09 64.80
C THR A 290 19.09 60.46 64.10
N GLY A 291 17.88 61.04 63.97
CA GLY A 291 17.65 62.47 64.28
C GLY A 291 16.75 63.30 63.35
N HIS A 292 15.55 63.61 63.87
CA HIS A 292 14.74 64.83 63.68
C HIS A 292 13.62 64.99 62.62
N GLN A 293 12.47 65.40 63.18
CA GLN A 293 11.23 65.92 62.63
C GLN A 293 11.35 67.40 62.22
N SER A 294 10.54 67.87 61.26
CA SER A 294 9.59 68.97 61.47
C SER A 294 8.77 69.36 60.23
N ASN A 295 7.51 69.71 60.52
CA ASN A 295 6.37 70.21 59.75
C ASN A 295 6.53 71.43 58.79
N THR A 296 5.50 71.57 57.92
CA THR A 296 4.73 72.77 57.47
C THR A 296 4.83 73.33 56.02
N HIS A 297 3.66 73.22 55.35
CA HIS A 297 2.84 74.18 54.57
C HIS A 297 3.30 74.97 53.30
N HIS A 298 2.45 74.76 52.25
CA HIS A 298 1.84 75.68 51.27
C HIS A 298 2.65 76.41 50.18
N GLY A 299 2.20 76.22 48.91
CA GLY A 299 1.93 77.34 48.00
C GLY A 299 2.48 77.29 46.55
N MET A 300 1.57 77.06 45.59
CA MET A 300 1.52 77.57 44.20
C MET A 300 2.53 77.12 43.09
N ARG A 301 1.92 76.86 41.91
CA ARG A 301 2.39 76.47 40.55
C ARG A 301 3.43 77.42 39.90
N PRO A 302 3.93 77.21 38.65
CA PRO A 302 4.03 76.00 37.77
C PRO A 302 5.45 75.80 37.14
N SER A 303 5.75 74.65 36.53
CA SER A 303 6.56 74.58 35.28
C SER A 303 6.74 73.15 34.77
N HIS A 304 6.84 73.05 33.45
CA HIS A 304 7.17 71.85 32.68
C HIS A 304 8.47 71.19 33.13
N GLN A 305 8.44 69.87 33.34
CA GLN A 305 9.55 69.01 32.94
C GLN A 305 9.06 67.57 32.73
N GLN A 306 9.38 67.06 31.54
CA GLN A 306 9.27 65.64 31.18
C GLN A 306 10.10 64.82 32.17
N HIS A 307 9.46 63.85 32.82
CA HIS A 307 10.15 62.67 33.31
C HIS A 307 9.40 61.46 32.77
N MET A 308 10.02 60.82 31.78
CA MET A 308 9.69 59.44 31.42
C MET A 308 10.01 58.58 32.63
N SER A 309 8.97 58.11 33.30
CA SER A 309 9.10 57.04 34.29
C SER A 309 9.24 55.74 33.52
N HIS A 310 10.47 55.26 33.40
CA HIS A 310 10.73 53.82 33.35
C HIS A 310 10.09 53.19 34.60
N GLY A 311 9.26 52.17 34.39
CA GLY A 311 8.60 51.43 35.46
C GLY A 311 8.24 50.04 34.95
N ASP A 312 9.21 49.14 35.10
CA ASP A 312 9.08 47.71 35.38
C ASP A 312 8.08 46.88 34.56
N SER A 313 8.61 46.29 33.49
CA SER A 313 8.05 45.09 32.87
C SER A 313 8.33 43.85 33.73
N HIS A 314 7.64 43.69 34.84
CA HIS A 314 7.57 42.41 35.54
C HIS A 314 6.52 41.52 34.88
N GLN A 315 6.95 40.63 33.98
CA GLN A 315 6.11 39.62 33.34
C GLN A 315 6.04 38.36 34.22
N HIS A 316 5.51 38.50 35.44
CA HIS A 316 5.00 37.35 36.21
C HIS A 316 3.47 37.34 36.11
N GLY A 317 2.93 36.23 35.60
CA GLY A 317 1.56 36.11 35.11
C GLY A 317 0.48 36.73 36.00
N GLU A 318 -0.09 37.85 35.55
CA GLU A 318 -1.38 38.30 36.05
C GLU A 318 -2.42 37.23 35.72
N LYS A 319 -3.04 36.68 36.78
CA LYS A 319 -4.23 35.83 36.62
C LYS A 319 -5.26 36.60 35.82
N LEU A 320 -5.84 35.97 34.79
CA LEU A 320 -6.91 36.56 34.00
C LEU A 320 -7.95 37.24 34.91
N PRO A 321 -8.44 38.44 34.55
CA PRO A 321 -9.54 39.06 35.26
C PRO A 321 -10.70 38.07 35.38
N PRO A 322 -11.48 38.07 36.48
CA PRO A 322 -12.54 37.07 36.71
C PRO A 322 -13.54 36.93 35.56
N ALA A 323 -13.76 37.98 34.78
CA ALA A 323 -14.62 37.98 33.59
C ALA A 323 -14.10 37.11 32.43
N TYR A 324 -12.79 36.87 32.36
CA TYR A 324 -12.12 36.14 31.27
C TYR A 324 -11.54 34.79 31.70
N ALA A 325 -11.44 34.54 33.00
CA ALA A 325 -11.06 33.25 33.56
C ALA A 325 -12.01 32.13 33.07
N PRO A 326 -11.49 30.94 32.73
CA PRO A 326 -12.33 29.84 32.27
C PRO A 326 -13.25 29.36 33.40
N THR A 327 -14.54 29.22 33.11
CA THR A 327 -15.48 28.61 34.05
C THR A 327 -15.36 27.08 34.02
N LEU A 328 -15.72 26.42 35.13
CA LEU A 328 -15.77 24.96 35.16
C LEU A 328 -16.68 24.40 34.05
N THR A 329 -17.81 25.07 33.79
CA THR A 329 -18.73 24.71 32.70
C THR A 329 -18.07 24.76 31.33
N GLN A 330 -17.25 25.78 31.05
CA GLN A 330 -16.52 25.88 29.77
C GLN A 330 -15.50 24.74 29.63
N ILE A 331 -14.76 24.42 30.70
CA ILE A 331 -13.77 23.33 30.68
C ILE A 331 -14.47 21.99 30.45
N VAL A 332 -15.55 21.71 31.19
CA VAL A 332 -16.34 20.48 31.03
C VAL A 332 -16.93 20.39 29.63
N ALA A 333 -17.48 21.48 29.09
CA ALA A 333 -18.01 21.49 27.73
C ALA A 333 -16.93 21.17 26.68
N MET A 334 -15.75 21.76 26.79
CA MET A 334 -14.62 21.47 25.89
C MET A 334 -14.13 20.03 26.03
N ALA A 335 -14.05 19.50 27.25
CA ALA A 335 -13.69 18.10 27.50
C ALA A 335 -14.71 17.15 26.88
N CYS A 336 -16.01 17.34 27.13
CA CYS A 336 -17.07 16.54 26.53
C CYS A 336 -17.08 16.62 25.00
N PHE A 337 -16.89 17.82 24.43
CA PHE A 337 -16.82 17.99 22.98
C PHE A 337 -15.63 17.23 22.37
N SER A 338 -14.44 17.36 22.98
CA SER A 338 -13.24 16.62 22.53
C SER A 338 -13.43 15.10 22.62
N LEU A 339 -14.14 14.62 23.64
CA LEU A 339 -14.43 13.20 23.80
C LEU A 339 -15.42 12.68 22.75
N ILE A 340 -16.44 13.48 22.41
CA ILE A 340 -17.38 13.16 21.31
C ILE A 340 -16.63 13.11 19.98
N MET A 341 -15.71 14.05 19.74
CA MET A 341 -14.86 14.02 18.55
C MET A 341 -14.03 12.74 18.47
N LEU A 342 -13.39 12.36 19.58
CA LEU A 342 -12.60 11.12 19.66
C LEU A 342 -13.48 9.88 19.36
N ALA A 343 -14.61 9.76 20.05
CA ALA A 343 -15.54 8.66 19.86
C ALA A 343 -16.08 8.60 18.42
N GLY A 344 -16.37 9.76 17.82
CA GLY A 344 -16.81 9.87 16.43
C GLY A 344 -15.74 9.42 15.43
N GLY A 345 -14.48 9.86 15.61
CA GLY A 345 -13.35 9.44 14.76
C GLY A 345 -13.10 7.93 14.84
N TYR A 346 -13.20 7.35 16.04
CA TYR A 346 -13.06 5.91 16.22
C TYR A 346 -14.22 5.15 15.59
N ALA A 347 -15.46 5.53 15.90
CA ALA A 347 -16.66 4.90 15.36
C ALA A 347 -16.66 4.93 13.82
N TYR A 348 -16.26 6.05 13.20
CA TYR A 348 -16.13 6.16 11.76
C TYR A 348 -15.16 5.10 11.21
N SER A 349 -13.98 4.95 11.80
CA SER A 349 -12.97 3.96 11.37
C SER A 349 -13.53 2.53 11.34
N PHE A 350 -14.28 2.14 12.38
CA PHE A 350 -14.94 0.82 12.45
C PHE A 350 -15.97 0.57 11.35
N THR A 351 -16.55 1.62 10.77
CA THR A 351 -17.49 1.48 9.63
C THR A 351 -16.79 1.37 8.29
N GLN A 352 -15.52 1.80 8.19
CA GLN A 352 -14.80 1.88 6.93
C GLN A 352 -13.87 0.69 6.70
N VAL A 353 -13.20 0.23 7.76
CA VAL A 353 -12.16 -0.81 7.66
C VAL A 353 -12.32 -1.89 8.72
N ASN A 354 -11.75 -3.06 8.47
CA ASN A 354 -11.76 -4.17 9.42
C ASN A 354 -10.73 -3.94 10.54
N MET A 355 -11.16 -3.28 11.63
CA MET A 355 -10.32 -2.97 12.78
C MET A 355 -9.86 -4.19 13.59
N ARG A 356 -10.35 -5.40 13.28
CA ARG A 356 -9.97 -6.64 13.99
C ARG A 356 -8.70 -7.26 13.44
N LEU A 357 -8.24 -6.84 12.28
CA LEU A 357 -7.03 -7.36 11.65
C LEU A 357 -5.79 -6.66 12.19
N SER A 358 -4.70 -7.43 12.26
CA SER A 358 -3.36 -7.00 12.59
C SER A 358 -2.47 -6.90 11.34
N ALA A 359 -1.28 -6.31 11.50
CA ALA A 359 -0.27 -6.29 10.45
C ALA A 359 0.16 -7.71 10.00
N HIS A 360 0.05 -8.73 10.86
CA HIS A 360 0.36 -10.12 10.51
C HIS A 360 -0.77 -10.78 9.70
N ASP A 361 -2.02 -10.39 9.97
CA ASP A 361 -3.19 -10.97 9.29
C ASP A 361 -3.28 -10.53 7.82
N VAL A 362 -2.89 -9.30 7.50
CA VAL A 362 -2.89 -8.77 6.13
C VAL A 362 -1.51 -8.79 5.47
N GLY A 363 -0.44 -8.92 6.27
CA GLY A 363 0.93 -8.86 5.79
C GLY A 363 1.24 -7.54 5.09
N ARG A 364 1.93 -7.62 3.94
CA ARG A 364 2.30 -6.47 3.10
C ARG A 364 1.41 -6.34 1.86
N ALA A 365 0.14 -6.72 2.00
CA ALA A 365 -0.82 -6.72 0.90
C ALA A 365 -0.94 -5.33 0.26
N ILE A 366 -1.02 -5.32 -1.07
CA ILE A 366 -1.36 -4.15 -1.87
C ILE A 366 -2.58 -4.53 -2.70
N MET A 367 -3.70 -3.84 -2.51
CA MET A 367 -4.97 -4.12 -3.17
C MET A 367 -5.09 -3.38 -4.50
N ALA A 368 -5.86 -3.95 -5.43
CA ALA A 368 -6.09 -3.32 -6.73
C ALA A 368 -6.86 -2.00 -6.57
N PRO A 369 -6.56 -0.96 -7.37
CA PRO A 369 -7.33 0.27 -7.35
C PRO A 369 -8.81 0.01 -7.67
N GLY A 370 -9.71 0.64 -6.90
CA GLY A 370 -11.16 0.52 -7.07
C GLY A 370 -11.79 -0.70 -6.39
N MET A 371 -10.99 -1.55 -5.74
CA MET A 371 -11.50 -2.66 -4.95
C MET A 371 -12.17 -2.16 -3.67
N ILE A 372 -13.35 -2.69 -3.38
CA ILE A 372 -14.10 -2.37 -2.18
C ILE A 372 -13.69 -3.36 -1.09
N MET A 373 -13.07 -2.84 -0.03
CA MET A 373 -12.78 -3.59 1.20
C MET A 373 -13.72 -3.08 2.28
N THR A 374 -14.38 -4.00 2.98
CA THR A 374 -15.36 -3.70 4.02
C THR A 374 -14.89 -4.21 5.38
N PHE A 375 -15.62 -3.84 6.43
CA PHE A 375 -15.29 -4.24 7.81
C PHE A 375 -15.33 -5.76 8.03
N ASP A 376 -15.95 -6.52 7.13
CA ASP A 376 -16.08 -7.98 7.17
C ASP A 376 -15.15 -8.71 6.20
N THR A 377 -14.33 -8.00 5.40
CA THR A 377 -13.34 -8.67 4.55
C THR A 377 -12.26 -9.33 5.42
N PRO A 378 -12.05 -10.67 5.34
CA PRO A 378 -11.03 -11.37 6.12
C PRO A 378 -9.60 -11.09 5.62
N GLY A 379 -8.61 -11.17 6.50
CA GLY A 379 -7.19 -10.99 6.16
C GLY A 379 -6.68 -11.93 5.07
N ASP A 380 -7.08 -13.21 5.12
CA ASP A 380 -6.70 -14.21 4.11
C ASP A 380 -7.27 -13.85 2.73
N ALA A 381 -8.51 -13.37 2.66
CA ALA A 381 -9.07 -12.87 1.40
C ALA A 381 -8.27 -11.65 0.90
N MET A 382 -7.82 -10.75 1.78
CA MET A 382 -6.96 -9.63 1.37
C MET A 382 -5.64 -10.13 0.77
N LYS A 383 -5.00 -11.12 1.38
CA LYS A 383 -3.78 -11.74 0.88
C LYS A 383 -4.01 -12.43 -0.47
N ASP A 384 -5.10 -13.16 -0.60
CA ASP A 384 -5.45 -13.87 -1.84
C ASP A 384 -5.67 -12.91 -3.00
N MET A 385 -6.27 -11.76 -2.74
CA MET A 385 -6.58 -10.71 -3.70
C MET A 385 -5.41 -9.73 -3.96
N ALA A 386 -4.36 -9.74 -3.13
CA ALA A 386 -3.28 -8.76 -3.18
C ALA A 386 -2.41 -8.90 -4.44
N ALA A 387 -1.75 -7.83 -4.82
CA ALA A 387 -0.69 -7.86 -5.83
C ALA A 387 0.41 -8.87 -5.47
N VAL A 388 1.08 -9.39 -6.49
CA VAL A 388 2.37 -10.07 -6.32
C VAL A 388 3.40 -9.06 -5.84
N ASP A 389 4.15 -9.40 -4.77
CA ASP A 389 5.26 -8.57 -4.29
C ASP A 389 6.42 -8.63 -5.31
N PRO A 390 6.77 -7.51 -5.97
CA PRO A 390 7.83 -7.52 -6.97
C PRO A 390 9.22 -7.87 -6.42
N ARG A 391 9.42 -7.81 -5.10
CA ARG A 391 10.67 -8.21 -4.43
C ARG A 391 10.85 -9.74 -4.40
N GLY A 392 9.77 -10.49 -4.60
CA GLY A 392 9.81 -11.96 -4.69
C GLY A 392 10.30 -12.50 -6.03
N VAL A 393 10.46 -11.64 -7.05
CA VAL A 393 10.86 -12.06 -8.40
C VAL A 393 12.28 -12.63 -8.40
N THR A 394 12.42 -13.91 -8.77
CA THR A 394 13.72 -14.61 -8.86
C THR A 394 14.26 -14.71 -10.29
N PHE A 395 13.39 -14.55 -11.29
CA PHE A 395 13.72 -14.63 -12.71
C PHE A 395 13.00 -13.56 -13.53
N THR A 396 13.65 -13.01 -14.55
CA THR A 396 13.03 -12.10 -15.52
C THR A 396 13.19 -12.65 -16.92
N ALA A 397 12.06 -12.93 -17.57
CA ALA A 397 12.02 -13.47 -18.92
C ALA A 397 12.37 -12.40 -19.97
N SER A 398 13.15 -12.79 -20.98
CA SER A 398 13.41 -11.93 -22.14
C SER A 398 12.13 -11.69 -22.95
N SER A 399 12.14 -10.67 -23.80
CA SER A 399 10.98 -10.33 -24.63
C SER A 399 10.59 -11.44 -25.62
N ASP A 400 11.58 -12.20 -26.09
CA ASP A 400 11.46 -13.32 -27.01
C ASP A 400 11.24 -14.68 -26.32
N ALA A 401 11.22 -14.72 -24.99
CA ALA A 401 10.94 -15.94 -24.23
C ALA A 401 9.59 -16.55 -24.63
N ARG A 402 9.55 -17.87 -24.77
CA ARG A 402 8.35 -18.65 -25.12
C ARG A 402 7.95 -19.52 -23.95
N GLY A 403 6.66 -19.55 -23.65
CA GLY A 403 6.08 -20.47 -22.67
C GLY A 403 5.72 -21.82 -23.30
N ALA A 404 5.20 -22.73 -22.48
CA ALA A 404 4.75 -24.05 -22.91
C ALA A 404 5.83 -24.89 -23.64
N THR A 405 7.12 -24.65 -23.37
CA THR A 405 8.20 -25.43 -24.00
C THR A 405 8.12 -26.88 -23.53
N MET A 406 8.47 -27.83 -24.40
CA MET A 406 8.54 -29.25 -24.01
C MET A 406 9.57 -29.45 -22.89
N LEU A 407 9.19 -30.15 -21.82
CA LEU A 407 10.14 -30.63 -20.82
C LEU A 407 10.48 -32.08 -21.14
N GLU A 408 11.75 -32.36 -21.43
CA GLU A 408 12.21 -33.72 -21.67
C GLU A 408 12.38 -34.46 -20.33
N PRO A 409 11.80 -35.67 -20.16
CA PRO A 409 12.01 -36.45 -18.95
C PRO A 409 13.40 -37.09 -18.94
N ARG A 410 13.97 -37.25 -17.74
CA ARG A 410 15.04 -38.24 -17.54
C ARG A 410 14.40 -39.61 -17.35
N ILE A 411 15.09 -40.67 -17.77
CA ILE A 411 14.62 -42.05 -17.56
C ILE A 411 15.39 -42.67 -16.39
N GLU A 412 14.68 -43.06 -15.33
CA GLU A 412 15.24 -43.74 -14.16
C GLU A 412 14.54 -45.09 -13.99
N ASN A 413 15.24 -46.20 -14.23
CA ASN A 413 14.69 -47.57 -14.08
C ASN A 413 13.35 -47.79 -14.83
N GLY A 414 13.20 -47.18 -16.01
CA GLY A 414 11.97 -47.28 -16.81
C GLY A 414 10.86 -46.30 -16.41
N VAL A 415 11.10 -45.41 -15.44
CA VAL A 415 10.20 -44.31 -15.05
C VAL A 415 10.62 -43.04 -15.77
N LYS A 416 9.66 -42.31 -16.36
CA LYS A 416 9.87 -40.96 -16.88
C LYS A 416 9.81 -39.97 -15.72
N VAL A 417 10.93 -39.32 -15.41
CA VAL A 417 11.04 -38.39 -14.28
C VAL A 417 11.15 -36.95 -14.79
N PHE A 418 10.27 -36.10 -14.27
CA PHE A 418 10.24 -34.66 -14.53
C PHE A 418 10.50 -33.89 -13.23
N ASP A 419 11.14 -32.73 -13.33
CA ASP A 419 11.24 -31.79 -12.21
C ASP A 419 10.53 -30.47 -12.57
N LEU A 420 9.65 -30.06 -11.68
CA LEU A 420 8.96 -28.78 -11.73
C LEU A 420 9.37 -27.95 -10.51
N THR A 421 9.71 -26.69 -10.72
CA THR A 421 9.96 -25.72 -9.66
C THR A 421 8.97 -24.57 -9.81
N ALA A 422 8.13 -24.37 -8.80
CA ALA A 422 7.23 -23.22 -8.74
C ALA A 422 7.96 -22.02 -8.14
N SER A 423 7.93 -20.87 -8.82
CA SER A 423 8.62 -19.65 -8.36
C SER A 423 7.95 -18.39 -8.88
N VAL A 424 8.25 -17.24 -8.26
CA VAL A 424 7.77 -15.93 -8.70
C VAL A 424 8.72 -15.36 -9.76
N ILE A 425 8.19 -15.03 -10.93
CA ILE A 425 8.97 -14.49 -12.05
C ILE A 425 8.36 -13.22 -12.60
N ARG A 426 9.15 -12.46 -13.37
CA ARG A 426 8.68 -11.39 -14.23
C ARG A 426 8.60 -11.92 -15.66
N TRP A 427 7.38 -12.09 -16.17
CA TRP A 427 7.10 -12.61 -17.50
C TRP A 427 6.75 -11.47 -18.47
N THR A 428 7.26 -11.55 -19.70
CA THR A 428 7.02 -10.51 -20.73
C THR A 428 5.88 -10.93 -21.64
N ILE A 429 4.72 -10.26 -21.56
CA ILE A 429 3.51 -10.56 -22.37
C ILE A 429 3.46 -9.77 -23.68
N LEU A 430 4.09 -8.59 -23.70
CA LEU A 430 4.34 -7.71 -24.86
C LEU A 430 5.73 -7.09 -24.70
N PRO A 431 6.39 -6.58 -25.76
CA PRO A 431 7.76 -6.04 -25.67
C PRO A 431 8.01 -5.02 -24.55
N ASP A 432 6.99 -4.25 -24.18
CA ASP A 432 7.02 -3.20 -23.16
C ASP A 432 6.09 -3.47 -21.96
N VAL A 433 5.41 -4.62 -21.93
CA VAL A 433 4.49 -4.99 -20.83
C VAL A 433 4.91 -6.32 -20.21
N THR A 434 5.22 -6.26 -18.92
CA THR A 434 5.55 -7.43 -18.10
C THR A 434 4.51 -7.66 -17.01
N VAL A 435 4.35 -8.90 -16.59
CA VAL A 435 3.55 -9.31 -15.43
C VAL A 435 4.43 -10.06 -14.43
N GLU A 436 4.27 -9.78 -13.15
CA GLU A 436 4.76 -10.64 -12.08
C GLU A 436 3.84 -11.88 -11.98
N ALA A 437 4.39 -13.05 -12.24
CA ALA A 437 3.67 -14.31 -12.40
C ALA A 437 4.21 -15.38 -11.45
N TYR A 438 3.36 -16.33 -11.06
CA TYR A 438 3.81 -17.57 -10.43
C TYR A 438 3.94 -18.61 -11.55
N ALA A 439 5.10 -19.22 -11.68
CA ALA A 439 5.45 -20.01 -12.86
C ALA A 439 6.17 -21.31 -12.51
N TYR A 440 5.88 -22.36 -13.27
CA TYR A 440 6.69 -23.57 -13.28
C TYR A 440 7.88 -23.40 -14.22
N ASN A 441 9.09 -23.72 -13.74
CA ASN A 441 10.34 -23.72 -14.51
C ASN A 441 10.58 -22.41 -15.29
N ASN A 442 10.32 -21.26 -14.65
CA ASN A 442 10.61 -19.93 -15.18
C ASN A 442 9.90 -19.55 -16.49
N GLN A 443 8.74 -20.15 -16.77
CA GLN A 443 7.96 -19.84 -17.96
C GLN A 443 6.44 -19.85 -17.70
N VAL A 444 5.72 -19.04 -18.47
CA VAL A 444 4.25 -19.04 -18.48
C VAL A 444 3.76 -19.24 -19.92
N PRO A 445 2.94 -20.26 -20.21
CA PRO A 445 2.58 -21.39 -19.33
C PRO A 445 3.82 -22.17 -18.88
N GLY A 446 3.65 -22.96 -17.82
CA GLY A 446 4.62 -23.97 -17.42
C GLY A 446 4.92 -24.94 -18.57
N PRO A 447 6.01 -25.72 -18.45
CA PRO A 447 6.42 -26.64 -19.51
C PRO A 447 5.32 -27.59 -19.96
N THR A 448 5.30 -27.92 -21.25
CA THR A 448 4.47 -29.02 -21.74
C THR A 448 5.10 -30.33 -21.30
N LEU A 449 4.35 -31.16 -20.59
CA LEU A 449 4.70 -32.54 -20.29
C LEU A 449 4.07 -33.43 -21.35
N ARG A 450 4.87 -34.22 -22.08
CA ARG A 450 4.36 -35.17 -23.08
C ARG A 450 4.78 -36.59 -22.75
N VAL A 451 3.81 -37.46 -22.58
CA VAL A 451 3.98 -38.87 -22.19
C VAL A 451 3.11 -39.76 -23.06
N THR A 452 3.26 -41.07 -22.94
CA THR A 452 2.49 -42.07 -23.67
C THR A 452 1.64 -42.87 -22.70
N GLU A 453 0.43 -43.24 -23.12
CA GLU A 453 -0.46 -44.14 -22.41
C GLU A 453 0.29 -45.42 -21.96
N GLY A 454 0.25 -45.70 -20.66
CA GLY A 454 0.94 -46.80 -20.00
C GLY A 454 2.31 -46.46 -19.41
N ASP A 455 2.85 -45.25 -19.63
CA ASP A 455 4.10 -44.83 -18.99
C ASP A 455 3.96 -44.77 -17.47
N ARG A 456 5.02 -45.17 -16.76
CA ARG A 456 5.21 -44.84 -15.34
C ARG A 456 5.91 -43.48 -15.26
N VAL A 457 5.29 -42.52 -14.57
CA VAL A 457 5.83 -41.17 -14.41
C VAL A 457 6.11 -40.86 -12.95
N ARG A 458 7.16 -40.09 -12.72
CA ARG A 458 7.45 -39.41 -11.44
C ARG A 458 7.65 -37.93 -11.71
N ILE A 459 6.95 -37.07 -10.99
CA ILE A 459 7.06 -35.62 -11.16
C ILE A 459 7.40 -35.03 -9.81
N ASN A 460 8.64 -34.58 -9.67
CA ASN A 460 9.10 -33.94 -8.45
C ASN A 460 8.81 -32.45 -8.52
N VAL A 461 8.08 -31.94 -7.54
CA VAL A 461 7.65 -30.54 -7.49
C VAL A 461 8.31 -29.88 -6.30
N ARG A 462 9.18 -28.91 -6.57
CA ARG A 462 9.80 -28.05 -5.57
C ARG A 462 9.05 -26.72 -5.49
N ASN A 463 8.74 -26.29 -4.27
CA ASN A 463 8.09 -25.01 -4.03
C ASN A 463 9.11 -23.93 -3.62
N ASP A 464 9.42 -22.99 -4.52
CA ASP A 464 10.21 -21.79 -4.23
C ASP A 464 9.33 -20.51 -4.18
N LEU A 465 8.00 -20.65 -4.01
CA LEU A 465 7.07 -19.54 -3.76
C LEU A 465 7.15 -19.07 -2.31
N PRO A 466 6.69 -17.83 -2.01
CA PRO A 466 6.59 -17.33 -0.63
C PRO A 466 5.41 -17.93 0.17
N GLU A 467 4.62 -18.82 -0.45
CA GLU A 467 3.40 -19.42 0.09
C GLU A 467 3.36 -20.91 -0.28
N SER A 468 2.53 -21.69 0.42
CA SER A 468 2.35 -23.11 0.15
C SER A 468 1.72 -23.34 -1.23
N THR A 469 1.96 -24.51 -1.82
CA THR A 469 1.35 -24.88 -3.11
C THR A 469 1.13 -26.40 -3.21
N THR A 470 0.43 -26.85 -4.24
CA THR A 470 0.36 -28.26 -4.65
C THR A 470 0.24 -28.33 -6.18
N VAL A 471 0.21 -29.52 -6.77
CA VAL A 471 -0.09 -29.69 -8.21
C VAL A 471 -1.18 -30.72 -8.40
N HIS A 472 -2.24 -30.35 -9.12
CA HIS A 472 -3.31 -31.22 -9.56
C HIS A 472 -3.17 -31.55 -11.06
N TRP A 473 -3.42 -32.82 -11.39
CA TRP A 473 -3.32 -33.37 -12.74
C TRP A 473 -4.72 -33.46 -13.37
N HIS A 474 -5.17 -32.33 -13.91
CA HIS A 474 -6.56 -32.12 -14.26
C HIS A 474 -7.07 -33.14 -15.29
N GLY A 475 -8.07 -33.91 -14.89
CA GLY A 475 -8.74 -34.92 -15.72
C GLY A 475 -8.13 -36.31 -15.68
N LEU A 476 -7.06 -36.52 -14.89
CA LEU A 476 -6.46 -37.84 -14.74
C LEU A 476 -7.19 -38.72 -13.71
N ILE A 477 -7.25 -40.02 -14.00
CA ILE A 477 -7.70 -41.06 -13.08
C ILE A 477 -6.47 -41.56 -12.32
N LEU A 478 -6.33 -41.10 -11.08
CA LEU A 478 -5.17 -41.36 -10.23
C LEU A 478 -5.58 -42.01 -8.90
N SER A 479 -4.59 -42.56 -8.18
CA SER A 479 -4.75 -42.81 -6.75
C SER A 479 -4.94 -41.49 -6.02
N ASN A 480 -5.83 -41.46 -5.04
CA ASN A 480 -6.26 -40.23 -4.36
C ASN A 480 -5.07 -39.41 -3.82
N GLU A 481 -4.05 -40.07 -3.29
CA GLU A 481 -2.85 -39.45 -2.71
C GLU A 481 -1.96 -38.73 -3.73
N MET A 482 -2.20 -38.95 -5.03
CA MET A 482 -1.46 -38.32 -6.14
C MET A 482 -2.29 -37.24 -6.85
N ASP A 483 -3.49 -36.95 -6.37
CA ASP A 483 -4.44 -36.07 -7.06
C ASP A 483 -4.09 -34.58 -6.91
N GLY A 484 -3.54 -34.14 -5.77
CA GLY A 484 -3.05 -32.77 -5.61
C GLY A 484 -3.88 -31.76 -4.80
N PRO A 485 -5.20 -31.90 -4.56
CA PRO A 485 -5.95 -30.97 -3.72
C PRO A 485 -5.40 -30.79 -2.29
N ALA A 486 -4.95 -29.58 -2.00
CA ALA A 486 -4.39 -29.20 -0.69
C ALA A 486 -5.40 -29.42 0.43
N MET A 487 -4.94 -29.98 1.55
CA MET A 487 -5.72 -30.30 2.76
C MET A 487 -6.85 -31.32 2.56
N ILE A 488 -7.08 -31.82 1.35
CA ILE A 488 -8.09 -32.83 1.03
C ILE A 488 -7.43 -34.18 0.74
N THR A 489 -6.53 -34.22 -0.25
CA THR A 489 -5.86 -35.47 -0.67
C THR A 489 -4.40 -35.53 -0.22
N GLN A 490 -3.78 -34.37 0.05
CA GLN A 490 -2.43 -34.26 0.59
C GLN A 490 -2.26 -33.01 1.46
N LYS A 491 -1.15 -32.97 2.21
CA LYS A 491 -0.69 -31.72 2.83
C LYS A 491 -0.11 -30.79 1.75
N PRO A 492 -0.23 -29.46 1.91
CA PRO A 492 0.46 -28.50 1.05
C PRO A 492 1.97 -28.71 1.04
N ILE A 493 2.60 -28.39 -0.09
CA ILE A 493 4.05 -28.30 -0.23
C ILE A 493 4.47 -26.94 0.32
N GLU A 494 5.05 -26.89 1.51
CA GLU A 494 5.47 -25.63 2.13
C GLU A 494 6.64 -24.98 1.37
N PRO A 495 6.85 -23.65 1.52
CA PRO A 495 8.01 -22.98 0.94
C PRO A 495 9.34 -23.68 1.25
N GLY A 496 10.14 -23.92 0.21
CA GLY A 496 11.42 -24.62 0.26
C GLY A 496 11.32 -26.16 0.31
N GLN A 497 10.11 -26.72 0.32
CA GLN A 497 9.90 -28.17 0.33
C GLN A 497 9.67 -28.74 -1.08
N GLU A 498 9.69 -30.07 -1.16
CA GLU A 498 9.50 -30.85 -2.38
C GLU A 498 8.53 -32.00 -2.14
N PHE A 499 7.75 -32.35 -3.16
CA PHE A 499 6.86 -33.51 -3.17
C PHE A 499 6.93 -34.24 -4.52
N SER A 500 6.91 -35.57 -4.50
CA SER A 500 6.97 -36.40 -5.71
C SER A 500 5.62 -37.05 -5.99
N TYR A 501 5.03 -36.72 -7.14
CA TYR A 501 3.84 -37.39 -7.67
C TYR A 501 4.27 -38.58 -8.52
N GLU A 502 3.85 -39.79 -8.19
CA GLU A 502 4.22 -40.99 -8.95
C GLU A 502 3.01 -41.86 -9.29
N TYR A 503 2.76 -42.05 -10.58
CA TYR A 503 1.61 -42.80 -11.08
C TYR A 503 1.86 -43.42 -12.45
N THR A 504 0.99 -44.36 -12.84
CA THR A 504 0.99 -44.94 -14.18
C THR A 504 -0.10 -44.27 -15.00
N VAL A 505 0.25 -43.78 -16.19
CA VAL A 505 -0.66 -43.03 -17.05
C VAL A 505 -1.66 -43.98 -17.70
N GLY A 506 -2.94 -43.87 -17.35
CA GLY A 506 -4.00 -44.75 -17.87
C GLY A 506 -4.80 -44.17 -19.04
N GLN A 507 -4.79 -42.85 -19.22
CA GLN A 507 -5.58 -42.14 -20.22
C GLN A 507 -4.72 -41.70 -21.42
N ARG A 508 -5.35 -41.00 -22.38
CA ARG A 508 -4.74 -40.39 -23.57
C ARG A 508 -5.53 -39.17 -23.99
N GLY A 509 -4.89 -38.18 -24.60
CA GLY A 509 -5.53 -36.94 -25.04
C GLY A 509 -4.88 -35.67 -24.50
N THR A 510 -5.66 -34.59 -24.49
CA THR A 510 -5.26 -33.25 -24.04
C THR A 510 -5.70 -33.01 -22.59
N TYR A 511 -4.71 -32.97 -21.69
CA TYR A 511 -4.87 -32.62 -20.28
C TYR A 511 -3.97 -31.44 -19.94
N PHE A 512 -4.03 -31.01 -18.68
CA PHE A 512 -3.18 -29.96 -18.15
C PHE A 512 -2.97 -30.19 -16.66
N TYR A 513 -2.03 -29.47 -16.08
CA TYR A 513 -1.77 -29.49 -14.66
C TYR A 513 -1.77 -28.07 -14.13
N HIS A 514 -2.17 -27.89 -12.88
CA HIS A 514 -2.24 -26.58 -12.24
C HIS A 514 -2.12 -26.69 -10.73
N THR A 515 -1.86 -25.58 -10.05
CA THR A 515 -1.91 -25.55 -8.58
C THR A 515 -3.29 -25.94 -8.04
N HIS A 516 -3.34 -26.61 -6.89
CA HIS A 516 -4.58 -26.88 -6.16
C HIS A 516 -4.53 -26.43 -4.69
N ASP A 517 -3.73 -25.39 -4.44
CA ASP A 517 -3.70 -24.60 -3.21
C ASP A 517 -3.88 -23.12 -3.59
N HIS A 518 -4.72 -22.38 -2.87
CA HIS A 518 -5.07 -20.98 -3.21
C HIS A 518 -5.37 -20.77 -4.70
N VAL A 519 -6.20 -21.65 -5.29
CA VAL A 519 -6.37 -21.81 -6.75
C VAL A 519 -6.73 -20.50 -7.45
N ASP A 520 -7.70 -19.76 -6.91
CA ASP A 520 -8.16 -18.48 -7.46
C ASP A 520 -7.04 -17.45 -7.58
N ARG A 521 -6.03 -17.53 -6.71
CA ARG A 521 -4.83 -16.68 -6.75
C ARG A 521 -3.75 -17.29 -7.63
N GLN A 522 -3.22 -18.44 -7.23
CA GLN A 522 -1.97 -18.96 -7.79
C GLN A 522 -2.10 -19.37 -9.25
N GLN A 523 -3.22 -19.99 -9.61
CA GLN A 523 -3.48 -20.34 -10.99
C GLN A 523 -3.67 -19.06 -11.82
N ALA A 524 -4.31 -18.03 -11.26
CA ALA A 524 -4.59 -16.76 -11.94
C ALA A 524 -3.32 -15.92 -12.15
N LEU A 525 -2.27 -16.23 -11.40
CA LEU A 525 -0.93 -15.69 -11.57
C LEU A 525 -0.03 -16.52 -12.50
N GLY A 526 -0.50 -17.66 -13.01
CA GLY A 526 0.23 -18.42 -14.05
C GLY A 526 0.65 -19.85 -13.70
N LEU A 527 0.30 -20.40 -12.52
CA LEU A 527 0.68 -21.78 -12.15
C LEU A 527 -0.18 -22.84 -12.84
N TYR A 528 0.07 -23.03 -14.13
CA TYR A 528 -0.50 -24.09 -14.93
C TYR A 528 0.44 -24.46 -16.09
N GLY A 529 0.24 -25.63 -16.69
CA GLY A 529 0.97 -26.09 -17.89
C GLY A 529 0.25 -27.27 -18.55
N ALA A 530 0.57 -27.57 -19.81
CA ALA A 530 -0.12 -28.64 -20.54
C ALA A 530 0.46 -30.03 -20.22
N LEU A 531 -0.42 -31.04 -20.25
CA LEU A 531 -0.08 -32.45 -20.16
C LEU A 531 -0.68 -33.18 -21.36
N ILE A 532 0.15 -33.56 -22.32
CA ILE A 532 -0.27 -34.26 -23.52
C ILE A 532 0.06 -35.74 -23.38
N ILE A 533 -0.94 -36.59 -23.56
CA ILE A 533 -0.77 -38.03 -23.44
C ILE A 533 -1.06 -38.68 -24.80
N ASP A 534 -0.02 -39.19 -25.44
CA ASP A 534 -0.14 -39.89 -26.71
C ASP A 534 -0.75 -41.28 -26.51
N PRO A 535 -1.64 -41.74 -27.42
CA PRO A 535 -2.16 -43.10 -27.37
C PRO A 535 -1.04 -44.12 -27.55
N LYS A 536 -1.15 -45.26 -26.86
CA LYS A 536 -0.21 -46.37 -27.04
C LYS A 536 -0.33 -47.00 -28.43
N ASN A 537 -1.56 -47.05 -28.96
CA ASN A 537 -1.85 -47.58 -30.28
C ASN A 537 -1.85 -46.43 -31.31
N PRO A 538 -0.95 -46.44 -32.31
CA PRO A 538 -0.90 -45.40 -33.34
C PRO A 538 -2.21 -45.21 -34.12
N ALA A 539 -3.05 -46.25 -34.22
CA ALA A 539 -4.35 -46.16 -34.90
C ALA A 539 -5.37 -45.25 -34.18
N ASP A 540 -5.14 -44.97 -32.89
CA ASP A 540 -6.00 -44.11 -32.07
C ASP A 540 -5.57 -42.63 -32.16
N VAL A 541 -4.49 -42.31 -32.88
CA VAL A 541 -4.05 -40.93 -33.11
C VAL A 541 -5.00 -40.23 -34.07
N ILE A 542 -5.44 -39.01 -33.70
CA ILE A 542 -6.17 -38.13 -34.62
C ILE A 542 -5.17 -37.55 -35.62
N PRO A 543 -5.27 -37.87 -36.93
CA PRO A 543 -4.28 -37.45 -37.92
C PRO A 543 -4.34 -35.94 -38.19
N ALA A 544 -3.18 -35.30 -38.22
CA ALA A 544 -2.98 -33.91 -38.64
C ALA A 544 -1.53 -33.69 -39.11
N ASP A 545 -1.31 -32.73 -39.99
CA ASP A 545 0.02 -32.38 -40.50
C ASP A 545 0.80 -31.49 -39.52
N ALA A 546 0.08 -30.68 -38.74
CA ALA A 546 0.64 -29.82 -37.70
C ALA A 546 -0.23 -29.86 -36.44
N GLU A 547 0.39 -29.65 -35.29
CA GLU A 547 -0.28 -29.54 -33.99
C GLU A 547 0.10 -28.22 -33.32
N TYR A 548 -0.87 -27.51 -32.77
CA TYR A 548 -0.64 -26.28 -32.02
C TYR A 548 -1.46 -26.24 -30.74
N LEU A 549 -0.79 -25.96 -29.63
CA LEU A 549 -1.39 -25.85 -28.31
C LEU A 549 -1.81 -24.40 -28.05
N VAL A 550 -3.01 -24.21 -27.49
CA VAL A 550 -3.54 -22.90 -27.12
C VAL A 550 -3.99 -22.95 -25.66
N GLN A 551 -3.16 -22.41 -24.77
CA GLN A 551 -3.49 -22.20 -23.37
C GLN A 551 -3.93 -20.75 -23.15
N LEU A 552 -5.15 -20.59 -22.62
CA LEU A 552 -5.79 -19.29 -22.41
C LEU A 552 -5.54 -18.80 -20.98
N GLN A 553 -5.23 -17.50 -20.86
CA GLN A 553 -4.98 -16.83 -19.59
C GLN A 553 -5.42 -15.38 -19.60
N GLU A 554 -5.87 -14.92 -18.44
CA GLU A 554 -6.25 -13.55 -18.16
C GLU A 554 -5.28 -12.92 -17.14
N TRP A 555 -5.16 -11.59 -17.16
CA TRP A 555 -4.28 -10.85 -16.25
C TRP A 555 -4.91 -9.53 -15.84
N ILE A 556 -4.68 -9.15 -14.58
CA ILE A 556 -4.93 -7.79 -14.09
C ILE A 556 -3.58 -7.12 -13.86
N LYS A 557 -3.28 -6.09 -14.66
CA LYS A 557 -2.12 -5.22 -14.45
C LYS A 557 -2.55 -3.78 -14.24
N ARG A 558 -2.35 -3.25 -13.03
CA ARG A 558 -2.70 -1.86 -12.65
C ARG A 558 -1.60 -1.27 -11.80
N ASP A 559 -1.34 0.03 -11.96
CA ASP A 559 -0.29 0.74 -11.20
C ASP A 559 1.02 -0.04 -11.12
N TRP A 560 1.44 -0.60 -12.27
CA TRP A 560 2.67 -1.37 -12.46
C TRP A 560 2.71 -2.74 -11.79
N LEU A 561 1.71 -3.09 -10.98
CA LEU A 561 1.60 -4.34 -10.26
C LEU A 561 0.71 -5.34 -11.00
N THR A 562 0.97 -6.63 -10.80
CA THR A 562 0.10 -7.71 -11.24
C THR A 562 -0.73 -8.20 -10.07
N PHE A 563 -2.02 -8.36 -10.31
CA PHE A 563 -3.00 -8.91 -9.38
C PHE A 563 -3.57 -10.21 -9.98
N PRO A 564 -4.01 -11.16 -9.15
CA PRO A 564 -4.69 -12.36 -9.63
C PRO A 564 -5.98 -11.96 -10.36
N SER A 565 -6.17 -12.49 -11.57
CA SER A 565 -7.39 -12.31 -12.36
C SER A 565 -8.55 -13.16 -11.84
N MET A 566 -8.95 -12.94 -10.59
CA MET A 566 -10.12 -13.55 -9.99
C MET A 566 -11.33 -12.61 -10.05
N PRO A 567 -12.59 -13.08 -9.92
CA PRO A 567 -13.74 -12.20 -9.92
C PRO A 567 -13.70 -11.25 -8.71
N MET A 568 -13.45 -9.98 -8.98
CA MET A 568 -13.37 -8.94 -7.96
C MET A 568 -14.17 -7.72 -8.41
N GLU A 569 -14.99 -7.17 -7.53
CA GLU A 569 -15.71 -5.94 -7.82
C GLU A 569 -14.71 -4.81 -8.11
N GLY A 570 -14.90 -4.13 -9.25
CA GLY A 570 -14.00 -3.07 -9.70
C GLY A 570 -12.70 -3.54 -10.35
N ALA A 571 -12.39 -4.84 -10.40
CA ALA A 571 -11.13 -5.35 -10.96
C ALA A 571 -11.32 -6.41 -12.07
N LEU A 572 -11.84 -5.98 -13.23
CA LEU A 572 -11.85 -6.83 -14.43
C LEU A 572 -10.43 -6.99 -15.01
N PRO A 573 -10.11 -8.17 -15.59
CA PRO A 573 -8.89 -8.40 -16.36
C PRO A 573 -8.73 -7.37 -17.48
N ASN A 574 -7.51 -6.95 -17.75
CA ASN A 574 -7.20 -5.96 -18.80
C ASN A 574 -6.13 -6.42 -19.79
N TYR A 575 -5.51 -7.58 -19.56
CA TYR A 575 -4.67 -8.24 -20.55
C TYR A 575 -5.07 -9.71 -20.64
N PHE A 576 -4.89 -10.26 -21.84
CA PHE A 576 -5.23 -11.64 -22.14
C PHE A 576 -4.11 -12.25 -22.97
N THR A 577 -3.80 -13.52 -22.77
CA THR A 577 -2.65 -14.14 -23.43
C THR A 577 -2.94 -15.55 -23.92
N ILE A 578 -2.44 -15.87 -25.11
CA ILE A 578 -2.30 -17.24 -25.61
C ILE A 578 -0.85 -17.65 -25.38
N ASN A 579 -0.64 -18.75 -24.66
CA ASN A 579 0.69 -19.27 -24.35
C ASN A 579 1.63 -18.19 -23.78
N GLY A 580 1.08 -17.35 -22.88
CA GLY A 580 1.83 -16.33 -22.15
C GLY A 580 2.17 -15.08 -22.97
N LYS A 581 1.70 -14.97 -24.22
CA LYS A 581 1.87 -13.77 -25.05
C LYS A 581 0.52 -13.18 -25.44
N SER A 582 0.48 -11.86 -25.53
CA SER A 582 -0.67 -11.14 -26.08
C SER A 582 -0.35 -10.71 -27.51
N TYR A 583 -1.33 -10.76 -28.43
CA TYR A 583 -1.12 -10.24 -29.78
C TYR A 583 -0.71 -8.75 -29.73
N PRO A 584 0.27 -8.29 -30.56
CA PRO A 584 0.92 -8.98 -31.68
C PRO A 584 2.16 -9.79 -31.32
N ALA A 585 2.44 -10.02 -30.04
CA ALA A 585 3.59 -10.84 -29.60
C ALA A 585 3.32 -12.35 -29.61
N THR A 586 2.10 -12.79 -29.95
CA THR A 586 1.77 -14.20 -30.16
C THR A 586 2.46 -14.76 -31.41
N GLU A 587 2.67 -16.07 -31.43
CA GLU A 587 3.31 -16.73 -32.57
C GLU A 587 2.41 -16.74 -33.80
N THR A 588 3.03 -16.88 -34.97
CA THR A 588 2.32 -17.13 -36.24
C THR A 588 2.49 -18.59 -36.63
N VAL A 589 1.38 -19.31 -36.78
CA VAL A 589 1.36 -20.71 -37.23
C VAL A 589 1.52 -20.74 -38.75
N GLN A 590 2.60 -21.33 -39.23
CA GLN A 590 2.90 -21.43 -40.66
C GLN A 590 2.29 -22.71 -41.24
N MET A 591 1.54 -22.57 -42.34
CA MET A 591 0.84 -23.67 -43.00
C MET A 591 0.97 -23.57 -44.52
N LYS A 592 0.75 -24.70 -45.21
CA LYS A 592 0.58 -24.78 -46.67
C LYS A 592 -0.83 -25.21 -47.01
N VAL A 593 -1.32 -24.81 -48.19
CA VAL A 593 -2.61 -25.29 -48.70
C VAL A 593 -2.63 -26.83 -48.71
N GLY A 594 -3.73 -27.42 -48.28
CA GLY A 594 -3.93 -28.87 -48.17
C GLY A 594 -3.60 -29.45 -46.79
N GLN A 595 -2.75 -28.79 -46.00
CA GLN A 595 -2.40 -29.26 -44.66
C GLN A 595 -3.56 -29.12 -43.65
N THR A 596 -3.59 -30.02 -42.68
CA THR A 596 -4.52 -30.02 -41.55
C THR A 596 -3.80 -29.64 -40.26
N LEU A 597 -4.32 -28.63 -39.56
CA LEU A 597 -3.86 -28.18 -38.25
C LEU A 597 -4.78 -28.75 -37.16
N LYS A 598 -4.20 -29.50 -36.22
CA LYS A 598 -4.85 -29.85 -34.95
C LYS A 598 -4.58 -28.76 -33.93
N VAL A 599 -5.61 -28.04 -33.51
CA VAL A 599 -5.52 -27.04 -32.44
C VAL A 599 -6.06 -27.64 -31.14
N ARG A 600 -5.24 -27.63 -30.08
CA ARG A 600 -5.61 -28.09 -28.74
C ARG A 600 -5.90 -26.87 -27.87
N PHE A 601 -7.17 -26.53 -27.68
CA PHE A 601 -7.58 -25.47 -26.76
C PHE A 601 -7.60 -26.00 -25.33
N ILE A 602 -7.03 -25.24 -24.40
CA ILE A 602 -7.07 -25.49 -22.96
C ILE A 602 -7.49 -24.21 -22.24
N GLY A 603 -8.66 -24.24 -21.60
CA GLY A 603 -9.12 -23.21 -20.67
C GLY A 603 -8.33 -23.29 -19.36
N SER A 604 -7.05 -22.91 -19.42
CA SER A 604 -6.09 -23.17 -18.34
C SER A 604 -6.41 -22.37 -17.09
N ASN A 605 -6.57 -21.05 -17.20
CA ASN A 605 -7.26 -20.26 -16.19
C ASN A 605 -7.89 -19.03 -16.81
N THR A 606 -9.21 -18.96 -16.70
CA THR A 606 -10.00 -17.90 -17.27
C THR A 606 -11.13 -17.59 -16.29
N THR A 607 -11.37 -16.30 -16.00
CA THR A 607 -12.58 -15.92 -15.27
C THR A 607 -13.79 -15.94 -16.20
N ALA A 608 -13.56 -15.74 -17.50
CA ALA A 608 -14.58 -15.79 -18.53
C ALA A 608 -14.56 -17.12 -19.31
N ILE A 609 -15.65 -17.36 -20.03
CA ILE A 609 -15.68 -18.30 -21.14
C ILE A 609 -15.07 -17.61 -22.36
N HIS A 610 -14.20 -18.29 -23.11
CA HIS A 610 -13.64 -17.75 -24.35
C HIS A 610 -14.24 -18.46 -25.58
N PRO A 611 -15.13 -17.81 -26.34
CA PRO A 611 -15.56 -18.30 -27.64
C PRO A 611 -14.39 -18.21 -28.63
N MET A 612 -13.64 -19.29 -28.83
CA MET A 612 -12.49 -19.33 -29.71
C MET A 612 -12.93 -19.60 -31.16
N HIS A 613 -12.75 -18.61 -32.02
CA HIS A 613 -13.11 -18.60 -33.43
C HIS A 613 -11.87 -18.78 -34.32
N ILE A 614 -11.98 -19.56 -35.41
CA ILE A 614 -10.94 -19.66 -36.44
C ILE A 614 -11.51 -19.24 -37.80
N HIS A 615 -10.91 -18.23 -38.42
CA HIS A 615 -11.31 -17.77 -39.75
C HIS A 615 -11.02 -18.84 -40.83
N GLY A 616 -11.72 -18.76 -41.97
CA GLY A 616 -11.50 -19.68 -43.11
C GLY A 616 -12.13 -21.06 -42.94
N GLY A 617 -13.01 -21.20 -41.93
CA GLY A 617 -13.62 -22.44 -41.46
C GLY A 617 -14.53 -23.18 -42.45
N PRO A 618 -15.35 -24.14 -41.96
CA PRO A 618 -15.38 -24.64 -40.57
C PRO A 618 -14.20 -25.59 -40.27
N PHE A 619 -13.91 -25.76 -38.98
CA PHE A 619 -13.11 -26.85 -38.42
C PHE A 619 -14.01 -27.97 -37.89
N GLU A 620 -13.47 -29.17 -37.73
CA GLU A 620 -14.15 -30.31 -37.08
C GLU A 620 -13.73 -30.40 -35.61
N VAL A 621 -14.69 -30.51 -34.69
CA VAL A 621 -14.43 -30.83 -33.28
C VAL A 621 -14.22 -32.34 -33.15
N ALA A 622 -13.01 -32.75 -32.76
CA ALA A 622 -12.59 -34.15 -32.78
C ALA A 622 -12.40 -34.76 -31.37
N ALA A 623 -12.13 -33.96 -30.34
CA ALA A 623 -12.06 -34.41 -28.96
C ALA A 623 -12.57 -33.34 -27.97
N VAL A 624 -13.09 -33.79 -26.83
CA VAL A 624 -13.52 -32.95 -25.71
C VAL A 624 -12.93 -33.52 -24.41
N ASP A 625 -12.31 -32.66 -23.60
CA ASP A 625 -11.72 -33.00 -22.30
C ASP A 625 -10.71 -34.17 -22.34
N GLY A 626 -10.04 -34.34 -23.48
CA GLY A 626 -9.07 -35.40 -23.73
C GLY A 626 -9.67 -36.64 -24.40
N GLU A 627 -10.99 -36.80 -24.36
CA GLU A 627 -11.67 -37.94 -24.96
C GLU A 627 -11.94 -37.73 -26.45
N THR A 628 -11.45 -38.64 -27.29
CA THR A 628 -11.67 -38.59 -28.73
C THR A 628 -13.11 -38.95 -29.06
N LEU A 629 -13.81 -38.06 -29.77
CA LEU A 629 -15.18 -38.29 -30.18
C LEU A 629 -15.23 -39.37 -31.28
N ALA A 630 -16.20 -40.27 -31.15
CA ALA A 630 -16.56 -41.20 -32.21
C ALA A 630 -16.86 -40.42 -33.50
N PRO A 631 -16.52 -40.94 -34.70
CA PRO A 631 -16.71 -40.22 -35.96
C PRO A 631 -18.14 -39.69 -36.18
N SER A 632 -19.16 -40.40 -35.71
CA SER A 632 -20.57 -39.99 -35.81
C SER A 632 -20.97 -38.85 -34.86
N ALA A 633 -20.16 -38.56 -33.85
CA ALA A 633 -20.38 -37.51 -32.86
C ALA A 633 -19.52 -36.26 -33.10
N ARG A 634 -18.60 -36.32 -34.07
CA ARG A 634 -17.83 -35.15 -34.52
C ARG A 634 -18.75 -34.19 -35.26
N TYR A 635 -18.49 -32.90 -35.11
CA TYR A 635 -19.33 -31.86 -35.72
C TYR A 635 -18.47 -30.70 -36.19
N LEU A 636 -18.99 -29.98 -37.18
CA LEU A 636 -18.36 -28.79 -37.71
C LEU A 636 -18.75 -27.57 -36.88
N ALA A 637 -17.77 -26.72 -36.62
CA ALA A 637 -17.96 -25.41 -36.01
C ALA A 637 -16.95 -24.43 -36.59
N ASP A 638 -17.23 -23.13 -36.43
CA ASP A 638 -16.24 -22.09 -36.63
C ASP A 638 -15.79 -21.46 -35.30
N THR A 639 -16.54 -21.71 -34.22
CA THR A 639 -16.34 -21.13 -32.89
C THR A 639 -16.72 -22.17 -31.84
N VAL A 640 -15.87 -22.35 -30.82
CA VAL A 640 -16.15 -23.21 -29.66
C VAL A 640 -15.96 -22.42 -28.37
N ASN A 641 -16.87 -22.61 -27.42
CA ASN A 641 -16.75 -22.00 -26.09
C ASN A 641 -15.77 -22.81 -25.24
N ILE A 642 -14.66 -22.19 -24.86
CA ILE A 642 -13.68 -22.76 -23.94
C ILE A 642 -13.92 -22.16 -22.56
N ALA A 643 -14.59 -22.92 -21.68
CA ALA A 643 -14.79 -22.53 -20.28
C ALA A 643 -13.59 -22.95 -19.40
N PRO A 644 -13.50 -22.45 -18.15
CA PRO A 644 -12.44 -22.83 -17.23
C PRO A 644 -12.40 -24.35 -17.02
N GLY A 645 -11.22 -24.94 -17.19
CA GLY A 645 -11.00 -26.39 -17.09
C GLY A 645 -11.30 -27.20 -18.35
N GLN A 646 -12.02 -26.66 -19.35
CA GLN A 646 -12.36 -27.42 -20.55
C GLN A 646 -11.21 -27.52 -21.55
N ARG A 647 -11.19 -28.62 -22.31
CA ARG A 647 -10.27 -28.81 -23.43
C ARG A 647 -11.02 -29.24 -24.69
N TYR A 648 -10.61 -28.70 -25.83
CA TYR A 648 -11.14 -29.09 -27.13
C TYR A 648 -10.01 -29.30 -28.13
N ASP A 649 -10.04 -30.44 -28.83
CA ASP A 649 -9.17 -30.66 -29.99
C ASP A 649 -9.99 -30.45 -31.26
N VAL A 650 -9.56 -29.53 -32.11
CA VAL A 650 -10.22 -29.23 -33.38
C VAL A 650 -9.28 -29.43 -34.57
N LEU A 651 -9.83 -29.83 -35.70
CA LEU A 651 -9.12 -30.05 -36.96
C LEU A 651 -9.50 -28.97 -37.97
N TRP A 652 -8.57 -28.08 -38.27
CA TRP A 652 -8.75 -27.00 -39.25
C TRP A 652 -7.93 -27.29 -40.51
N GLN A 653 -8.53 -27.12 -41.69
CA GLN A 653 -7.87 -27.40 -42.97
C GLN A 653 -7.45 -26.10 -43.66
N ALA A 654 -6.18 -26.02 -44.08
CA ALA A 654 -5.65 -24.92 -44.87
C ALA A 654 -6.16 -24.99 -46.32
N ARG A 655 -7.32 -24.38 -46.59
CA ARG A 655 -7.99 -24.50 -47.91
C ARG A 655 -7.53 -23.46 -48.94
N ARG A 656 -7.08 -22.29 -48.50
CA ARG A 656 -6.70 -21.16 -49.36
C ARG A 656 -5.52 -20.40 -48.77
N PRO A 657 -4.64 -19.84 -49.61
CA PRO A 657 -3.54 -19.00 -49.15
C PRO A 657 -4.08 -17.70 -48.53
N GLY A 658 -3.33 -17.17 -47.56
CA GLY A 658 -3.66 -15.94 -46.83
C GLY A 658 -3.48 -16.09 -45.32
N LYS A 659 -3.75 -14.99 -44.61
CA LYS A 659 -3.68 -14.92 -43.15
C LYS A 659 -5.06 -15.13 -42.56
N TRP A 660 -5.17 -16.10 -41.65
CA TRP A 660 -6.40 -16.47 -40.95
C TRP A 660 -6.19 -16.27 -39.45
N LEU A 661 -7.17 -15.73 -38.75
CA LEU A 661 -7.06 -15.49 -37.31
C LEU A 661 -7.61 -16.68 -36.53
N ILE A 662 -6.94 -17.00 -35.41
CA ILE A 662 -7.56 -17.68 -34.27
C ILE A 662 -7.74 -16.62 -33.19
N HIS A 663 -8.96 -16.40 -32.71
CA HIS A 663 -9.18 -15.41 -31.66
C HIS A 663 -10.39 -15.67 -30.77
N CYS A 664 -10.40 -15.05 -29.60
CA CYS A 664 -11.61 -14.97 -28.77
C CYS A 664 -12.63 -14.03 -29.41
N HIS A 665 -13.90 -14.41 -29.44
CA HIS A 665 -15.00 -13.62 -30.03
C HIS A 665 -15.69 -12.69 -29.00
N ILE A 666 -15.09 -12.49 -27.83
CA ILE A 666 -15.45 -11.39 -26.92
C ILE A 666 -14.50 -10.23 -27.23
N SER A 667 -15.05 -9.14 -27.75
CA SER A 667 -14.26 -8.00 -28.25
C SER A 667 -13.32 -7.38 -27.21
N HIS A 668 -13.67 -7.40 -25.92
CA HIS A 668 -12.77 -6.95 -24.87
C HIS A 668 -11.49 -7.81 -24.76
N HIS A 669 -11.60 -9.12 -25.02
CA HIS A 669 -10.50 -10.08 -24.92
C HIS A 669 -9.53 -10.01 -26.10
N THR A 670 -9.86 -9.23 -27.11
CA THR A 670 -9.00 -8.92 -28.27
C THR A 670 -8.33 -7.56 -28.13
N THR A 671 -8.12 -7.09 -26.90
CA THR A 671 -7.46 -5.81 -26.59
C THR A 671 -6.29 -5.97 -25.63
N ASN A 672 -5.39 -5.00 -25.65
CA ASN A 672 -4.32 -4.81 -24.69
C ASN A 672 -4.66 -3.59 -23.84
N ASN A 673 -5.12 -3.81 -22.61
CA ASN A 673 -5.59 -2.75 -21.72
C ASN A 673 -6.65 -1.86 -22.38
N ASN A 674 -7.67 -2.47 -22.98
CA ASN A 674 -8.75 -1.82 -23.72
C ASN A 674 -8.33 -1.11 -25.02
N VAL A 675 -7.13 -1.38 -25.53
CA VAL A 675 -6.62 -0.81 -26.79
C VAL A 675 -6.27 -1.92 -27.78
N GLU A 676 -6.72 -1.77 -29.03
CA GLU A 676 -6.26 -2.61 -30.14
C GLU A 676 -4.91 -2.08 -30.68
N THR A 677 -3.96 -2.99 -30.84
CA THR A 677 -2.60 -2.75 -31.35
C THR A 677 -2.37 -3.59 -32.60
N GLN A 678 -2.11 -2.95 -33.74
CA GLN A 678 -1.97 -3.63 -35.05
C GLN A 678 -3.23 -4.43 -35.47
N GLY A 679 -4.41 -3.86 -35.24
CA GLY A 679 -5.69 -4.44 -35.63
C GLY A 679 -6.24 -5.50 -34.68
N GLY A 680 -5.66 -5.63 -33.48
CA GLY A 680 -6.11 -6.59 -32.49
C GLY A 680 -5.31 -6.54 -31.18
N GLY A 681 -5.44 -7.55 -30.35
CA GLY A 681 -4.77 -7.64 -29.05
C GLY A 681 -5.18 -8.92 -28.34
N GLY A 682 -4.70 -9.12 -27.12
CA GLY A 682 -5.16 -10.18 -26.25
C GLY A 682 -5.07 -11.59 -26.86
N LEU A 683 -6.18 -12.33 -26.77
CA LEU A 683 -6.34 -13.69 -27.27
C LEU A 683 -6.53 -13.73 -28.79
N MET A 684 -5.47 -13.40 -29.51
CA MET A 684 -5.40 -13.46 -30.96
C MET A 684 -4.08 -14.09 -31.40
N LEU A 685 -4.10 -14.88 -32.47
CA LEU A 685 -2.90 -15.30 -33.20
C LEU A 685 -3.22 -15.50 -34.68
N VAL A 686 -2.17 -15.60 -35.49
CA VAL A 686 -2.29 -15.69 -36.96
C VAL A 686 -1.88 -17.08 -37.44
N ILE A 687 -2.68 -17.68 -38.31
CA ILE A 687 -2.28 -18.77 -39.19
C ILE A 687 -1.92 -18.15 -40.54
N ASP A 688 -0.68 -18.31 -41.00
CA ASP A 688 -0.23 -17.83 -42.30
C ASP A 688 -0.13 -19.01 -43.28
N VAL A 689 -1.02 -19.02 -44.27
CA VAL A 689 -1.10 -20.08 -45.27
C VAL A 689 -0.44 -19.62 -46.56
N THR A 690 0.64 -20.31 -46.93
CA THR A 690 1.32 -20.10 -48.20
C THR A 690 0.73 -21.00 -49.30
N GLY A 691 0.74 -20.52 -50.55
CA GLY A 691 0.53 -21.38 -51.71
C GLY A 691 1.73 -22.30 -51.91
N ASP A 692 1.54 -23.40 -52.63
CA ASP A 692 2.60 -24.37 -52.93
C ASP A 692 3.81 -23.77 -53.67
#